data_AF-A0A2S6CEL5-F1
#
_entry.id   AF-A0A2S6CEL5-F1
#
_cell.length_a   1.000
_cell.length_b   1.000
_cell.length_c   1.000
_cell.angle_alpha   90.00
_cell.angle_beta   90.00
_cell.angle_gamma   90.00
#
_symmetry.space_group_name_H-M   'P 1'
#
loop_
_entity.id
_entity.type
_entity.pdbx_description
1 polymer ?
#
loop_
_entity_poly.entity_id
_entity_poly.type
_entity_poly.pdbx_seq_one_letter_code
_entity_poly.pdbx_strand_id
1 'polypeptide(L)'
;MPSTSPGTAPTAFAEILPGTPAESLQAVTIFVFRFKRYIAYISGQQLNILSGPSTLVQALTFPHGLIAVAADAKSGKLLVAGKKQAWILEPVAEGWTRLWWEKTLLLRHNSGEEETWSICWSNEGEALLAGNTSITLFSTLPTSRTSSPRTSAVDDVTVEERRPLWSKPVARPVQQAACSPSSTLIATRARYDRLVKIWRRLSFEEGLFDHTYLPHPAVVTHFEWRPLDEHSDIRRGSAISRRHDEEHEVLFTVAADGVLRIWRTGGTHELDVLVLRTSIDLVAAIPDSPSISASGKQLVTKPPRCVVILPSDQFSAALNAAIGLSLDNKISHAKELMKELVSKELDVIIVLDGQGRMSAWGLHSIGHKRRPGTPTAVQPFHIAHTEGLPLRLPPSTPALPFAWFQDDNIHMLMQSIGGAGQISWWQGLVESFFSTSASGAERLELANTWRGTDIANWKGVDANGESAGSQKGIVSATEQHSTKLSEDGRVTILGQQDSQRDTDAERVVETGITNGVLLAANTEVAVLLGPDDNKLLLVDILDGYVEHCQVLDLPARSAQCVVLGPRQSIVAIAHDNSVDVFAQGKYKEGNDAMQSWYHIRRISVAHTGLDITGLAWRSDGTLAVTAGTALFVADTNAPLNELQEETRQLLDANEEDRTMQLPSLASQLSRPFPVWHPTTIERLVLHGHTRSAVSLVKRLASRLKFWGPGDDLDFLLDEDIDRLLAQDDAHNSWIDKDVIDDLKEQLEEKHLPAITRSDQRRLEHVLYTLLYLRDHVKGLDQNALWYLFSWKLQLLLHEDSSGQANGNVKESTGSHDSDAFVPEMSWREITFAYHSSSQQPLLDILILHHDNKLTWDIARRLGIMSWLTDREALLQVFEQMAQTAYRSSSPPDPVNAAVYYLALHKKQTLLALWRIATWHREQRSTTNFLKKDFSQPDARTAAKKNAYALMGKRRFHYAAAFFLLADDAADACNVLAGQCDDVQFAVSVARLYSGDGSDVLHKLLVDRVIPDAKQAGNRWLVSWCHSVLLEKREAAESLVEPIDGMVKTWEQDDPALILLYKQLRKTPSEHEPSAVARSATILGRMGLPLLATDLTKNWTFAQPDPISSAATNGITNGFHASLPDRTIPEPESPRAELIEPPSLLDSFTRPEPTRSTSKDDQAAREAKAAELLAKIKARKNASAPEPGLKADEEKTKKREPTQFKEPDANSLLDSFGF
;
A
#
# COMPACT_ATOMS: atom_id res chain seq x y z
N MET A 1 5.58 33.09 -15.00
CA MET A 1 4.34 32.68 -14.29
C MET A 1 4.10 31.21 -14.56
N PRO A 2 3.69 30.44 -13.54
CA PRO A 2 3.92 29.00 -13.49
C PRO A 2 2.89 28.26 -14.35
N SER A 3 3.39 27.36 -15.20
CA SER A 3 2.55 26.46 -15.99
C SER A 3 2.16 25.28 -15.10
N THR A 4 0.86 25.11 -14.93
CA THR A 4 0.21 23.90 -14.48
C THR A 4 0.43 22.80 -15.52
N SER A 5 1.12 21.73 -15.13
CA SER A 5 1.20 20.47 -15.87
C SER A 5 1.05 19.34 -14.83
N PRO A 6 0.24 18.30 -15.09
CA PRO A 6 0.03 17.20 -14.18
C PRO A 6 1.20 16.21 -14.32
N GLY A 7 2.35 16.59 -13.76
CA GLY A 7 3.42 15.65 -13.45
C GLY A 7 3.53 15.59 -11.95
N THR A 8 3.26 14.44 -11.33
CA THR A 8 3.57 14.19 -9.93
C THR A 8 5.01 14.65 -9.68
N ALA A 9 5.19 15.59 -8.76
CA ALA A 9 6.53 16.05 -8.40
C ALA A 9 7.36 14.82 -7.96
N PRO A 10 8.64 14.71 -8.36
CA PRO A 10 9.47 13.59 -7.97
C PRO A 10 9.54 13.53 -6.43
N THR A 11 9.37 12.33 -5.87
CA THR A 11 9.47 12.12 -4.43
C THR A 11 10.83 12.61 -3.93
N ALA A 12 10.84 13.48 -2.92
CA ALA A 12 12.08 13.90 -2.29
C ALA A 12 12.62 12.75 -1.43
N PHE A 13 13.82 12.28 -1.76
CA PHE A 13 14.53 11.27 -0.96
C PHE A 13 15.46 11.97 0.04
N ALA A 14 15.58 11.40 1.24
CA ALA A 14 16.51 11.89 2.26
C ALA A 14 17.97 11.67 1.83
N GLU A 15 18.24 10.52 1.21
CA GLU A 15 19.56 10.16 0.70
C GLU A 15 19.41 9.35 -0.60
N ILE A 16 20.32 9.57 -1.55
CA ILE A 16 20.43 8.77 -2.78
C ILE A 16 21.88 8.32 -2.92
N LEU A 17 22.08 7.00 -3.00
CA LEU A 17 23.36 6.36 -3.26
C LEU A 17 23.29 5.66 -4.62
N PRO A 18 23.74 6.31 -5.72
CA PRO A 18 23.45 5.81 -7.07
C PRO A 18 24.31 4.62 -7.52
N GLY A 19 25.31 4.22 -6.72
CA GLY A 19 26.15 3.03 -6.95
C GLY A 19 27.65 3.29 -6.86
N THR A 20 28.46 2.22 -6.91
CA THR A 20 29.93 2.32 -6.90
C THR A 20 30.40 2.83 -8.27
N PRO A 21 31.18 3.92 -8.35
CA PRO A 21 31.78 4.37 -9.61
C PRO A 21 32.72 3.30 -10.19
N ALA A 22 32.71 3.15 -11.51
CA ALA A 22 33.61 2.23 -12.19
C ALA A 22 35.09 2.61 -12.01
N GLU A 23 35.97 1.61 -11.97
CA GLU A 23 37.43 1.76 -11.87
C GLU A 23 38.05 2.23 -13.21
N SER A 24 37.61 3.38 -13.71
CA SER A 24 38.10 3.98 -14.96
C SER A 24 38.42 5.45 -14.79
N LEU A 25 39.41 5.93 -15.56
CA LEU A 25 39.88 7.31 -15.54
C LEU A 25 38.88 8.31 -16.13
N GLN A 26 37.91 7.83 -16.93
CA GLN A 26 36.85 8.63 -17.52
C GLN A 26 35.47 8.08 -17.12
N ALA A 27 35.35 7.57 -15.89
CA ALA A 27 34.07 7.08 -15.36
C ALA A 27 33.10 8.22 -14.99
N VAL A 28 33.57 9.47 -14.89
CA VAL A 28 32.81 10.65 -14.49
C VAL A 28 33.02 11.77 -15.51
N THR A 29 31.94 12.48 -15.87
CA THR A 29 31.99 13.72 -16.64
C THR A 29 31.07 14.77 -16.02
N ILE A 30 31.46 16.04 -16.14
CA ILE A 30 30.68 17.19 -15.67
C ILE A 30 30.43 18.10 -16.86
N PHE A 31 29.21 18.61 -16.98
CA PHE A 31 28.85 19.53 -18.06
C PHE A 31 27.71 20.46 -17.64
N VAL A 32 27.59 21.57 -18.37
CA VAL A 32 26.49 22.52 -18.20
C VAL A 32 25.64 22.47 -19.45
N PHE A 33 24.33 22.31 -19.28
CA PHE A 33 23.38 22.33 -20.38
C PHE A 33 22.13 23.10 -19.93
N ARG A 34 21.64 24.03 -20.77
CA ARG A 34 20.53 24.95 -20.42
C ARG A 34 20.70 25.63 -19.06
N PHE A 35 21.91 26.14 -18.79
CA PHE A 35 22.28 26.82 -17.54
C PHE A 35 22.19 25.97 -16.26
N LYS A 36 21.98 24.66 -16.38
CA LYS A 36 22.02 23.73 -15.25
C LYS A 36 23.20 22.78 -15.39
N ARG A 37 23.86 22.48 -14.27
CA ARG A 37 25.00 21.57 -14.22
C ARG A 37 24.53 20.14 -14.01
N TYR A 38 25.14 19.23 -14.74
CA TYR A 38 24.90 17.80 -14.65
C TYR A 38 26.22 17.06 -14.46
N ILE A 39 26.15 15.98 -13.69
CA ILE A 39 27.26 15.07 -13.43
C ILE A 39 26.79 13.69 -13.89
N ALA A 40 27.46 13.14 -14.89
CA ALA A 40 27.18 11.81 -15.37
C ALA A 40 28.32 10.88 -14.95
N TYR A 41 28.00 9.76 -14.30
CA TYR A 41 29.02 8.77 -13.94
C TYR A 41 28.55 7.33 -14.12
N ILE A 42 29.52 6.45 -14.35
CA ILE A 42 29.29 5.04 -14.63
C ILE A 42 29.36 4.24 -13.33
N SER A 43 28.35 3.40 -13.11
CA SER A 43 28.34 2.34 -12.10
C SER A 43 28.08 0.99 -12.76
N GLY A 44 29.15 0.23 -13.03
CA GLY A 44 29.06 -1.08 -13.69
C GLY A 44 28.45 -1.03 -15.10
N GLN A 45 27.16 -1.40 -15.21
CA GLN A 45 26.37 -1.41 -16.45
C GLN A 45 25.39 -0.23 -16.54
N GLN A 46 25.35 0.62 -15.52
CA GLN A 46 24.43 1.75 -15.38
C GLN A 46 25.18 3.07 -15.55
N LEU A 47 24.59 4.01 -16.28
CA LEU A 47 25.01 5.41 -16.32
C LEU A 47 24.06 6.24 -15.47
N ASN A 48 24.58 6.87 -14.43
CA ASN A 48 23.83 7.76 -13.53
C ASN A 48 24.02 9.21 -13.94
N ILE A 49 22.93 9.97 -14.09
CA ILE A 49 22.95 11.41 -14.39
C ILE A 49 22.33 12.16 -13.21
N LEU A 50 23.11 13.01 -12.56
CA LEU A 50 22.69 13.80 -11.40
C LEU A 50 22.76 15.28 -11.70
N SER A 51 21.92 16.07 -11.04
CA SER A 51 21.97 17.54 -11.11
C SER A 51 22.35 18.22 -9.79
N GLY A 52 22.61 17.43 -8.75
CA GLY A 52 22.91 17.91 -7.40
C GLY A 52 23.36 16.75 -6.50
N PRO A 53 23.74 17.02 -5.24
CA PRO A 53 24.24 16.02 -4.31
C PRO A 53 23.22 14.90 -4.02
N SER A 54 21.93 15.22 -3.97
CA SER A 54 20.82 14.30 -3.64
C SER A 54 19.75 14.23 -4.73
N THR A 55 20.08 14.60 -5.98
CA THR A 55 19.11 14.66 -7.09
C THR A 55 19.59 13.83 -8.29
N LEU A 56 19.08 12.60 -8.38
CA LEU A 56 19.25 11.74 -9.54
C LEU A 56 18.19 12.09 -10.60
N VAL A 57 18.65 12.51 -11.78
CA VAL A 57 17.77 12.92 -12.89
C VAL A 57 17.32 11.71 -13.69
N GLN A 58 18.26 10.81 -13.99
CA GLN A 58 18.01 9.62 -14.80
C GLN A 58 19.11 8.60 -14.56
N ALA A 59 18.78 7.32 -14.71
CA ALA A 59 19.75 6.26 -14.84
C ALA A 59 19.43 5.39 -16.07
N LEU A 60 20.48 5.05 -16.83
CA LEU A 60 20.37 4.31 -18.09
C LEU A 60 21.17 3.02 -18.00
N THR A 61 20.53 1.88 -18.25
CA THR A 61 21.17 0.56 -18.23
C THR A 61 21.65 0.14 -19.62
N PHE A 62 22.75 -0.61 -19.66
CA PHE A 62 23.40 -1.11 -20.88
C PHE A 62 23.68 -2.61 -20.77
N PRO A 63 23.72 -3.35 -21.89
CA PRO A 63 23.87 -4.82 -21.88
C PRO A 63 25.29 -5.29 -21.51
N HIS A 64 26.26 -4.39 -21.54
CA HIS A 64 27.67 -4.69 -21.27
C HIS A 64 28.25 -3.62 -20.35
N GLY A 65 29.25 -4.02 -19.56
CA GLY A 65 29.97 -3.12 -18.66
C GLY A 65 30.48 -1.87 -19.39
N LEU A 66 30.18 -0.71 -18.80
CA LEU A 66 30.59 0.59 -19.28
C LEU A 66 32.00 0.92 -18.80
N ILE A 67 32.74 1.68 -19.61
CA ILE A 67 34.16 2.00 -19.36
C ILE A 67 34.37 3.51 -19.25
N ALA A 68 33.83 4.30 -20.18
CA ALA A 68 34.10 5.73 -20.24
C ALA A 68 32.86 6.53 -20.63
N VAL A 69 32.73 7.73 -20.06
CA VAL A 69 31.70 8.72 -20.40
C VAL A 69 32.33 10.09 -20.64
N ALA A 70 31.86 10.81 -21.65
CA ALA A 70 32.25 12.19 -21.93
C ALA A 70 31.05 12.99 -22.42
N ALA A 71 30.92 14.24 -21.97
CA ALA A 71 29.85 15.14 -22.40
C ALA A 71 30.34 16.18 -23.39
N ASP A 72 29.52 16.53 -24.37
CA ASP A 72 29.71 17.72 -25.19
C ASP A 72 29.04 18.92 -24.49
N ALA A 73 29.84 19.90 -24.07
CA ALA A 73 29.35 21.08 -23.37
C ALA A 73 28.40 21.94 -24.24
N LYS A 74 28.52 21.89 -25.57
CA LYS A 74 27.71 22.73 -26.47
C LYS A 74 26.34 22.14 -26.73
N SER A 75 26.26 20.85 -27.05
CA SER A 75 25.00 20.18 -27.39
C SER A 75 24.33 19.46 -26.22
N GLY A 76 25.05 19.23 -25.11
CA GLY A 76 24.58 18.40 -23.99
C GLY A 76 24.53 16.90 -24.31
N LYS A 77 25.06 16.47 -25.46
CA LYS A 77 25.15 15.05 -25.82
C LYS A 77 26.16 14.31 -24.96
N LEU A 78 25.87 13.05 -24.67
CA LEU A 78 26.77 12.16 -23.92
C LEU A 78 27.31 11.07 -24.83
N LEU A 79 28.62 10.87 -24.82
CA LEU A 79 29.30 9.74 -25.44
C LEU A 79 29.59 8.73 -24.35
N VAL A 80 29.09 7.51 -24.51
CA VAL A 80 29.21 6.43 -23.53
C VAL A 80 29.85 5.24 -24.21
N ALA A 81 31.04 4.84 -23.78
CA ALA A 81 31.76 3.70 -24.32
C ALA A 81 31.74 2.52 -23.34
N GLY A 82 31.26 1.37 -23.80
CA GLY A 82 31.37 0.08 -23.11
C GLY A 82 32.41 -0.84 -23.75
N LYS A 83 32.53 -2.06 -23.23
CA LYS A 83 33.54 -3.05 -23.69
C LYS A 83 33.48 -3.40 -25.18
N LYS A 84 32.29 -3.35 -25.78
CA LYS A 84 32.04 -3.77 -27.18
C LYS A 84 31.46 -2.69 -28.07
N GLN A 85 30.82 -1.68 -27.49
CA GLN A 85 29.98 -0.73 -28.21
C GLN A 85 30.11 0.65 -27.57
N ALA A 86 29.95 1.69 -28.38
CA ALA A 86 29.85 3.05 -27.89
C ALA A 86 28.58 3.71 -28.42
N TRP A 87 27.96 4.51 -27.58
CA TRP A 87 26.64 5.10 -27.78
C TRP A 87 26.72 6.62 -27.66
N ILE A 88 25.94 7.31 -28.48
CA ILE A 88 25.64 8.73 -28.27
C ILE A 88 24.24 8.83 -27.70
N LEU A 89 24.13 9.56 -26.60
CA LEU A 89 22.87 9.92 -25.97
C LEU A 89 22.57 11.40 -26.24
N GLU A 90 21.37 11.71 -26.71
CA GLU A 90 20.93 13.09 -26.94
C GLU A 90 19.99 13.56 -25.84
N PRO A 91 20.13 14.82 -25.37
CA PRO A 91 19.23 15.40 -24.39
C PRO A 91 17.88 15.72 -25.03
N VAL A 92 16.81 15.17 -24.47
CA VAL A 92 15.41 15.44 -24.80
C VAL A 92 14.79 16.25 -23.66
N ALA A 93 14.04 17.29 -24.01
CA ALA A 93 13.43 18.18 -23.02
C ALA A 93 11.91 18.30 -23.23
N GLU A 94 11.16 18.18 -22.14
CA GLU A 94 9.74 18.50 -22.08
C GLU A 94 9.58 19.78 -21.24
N GLY A 95 9.28 20.90 -21.92
CA GLY A 95 9.26 22.21 -21.29
C GLY A 95 10.64 22.72 -20.85
N TRP A 96 10.67 23.48 -19.75
CA TRP A 96 11.89 24.11 -19.20
C TRP A 96 12.56 23.30 -18.09
N THR A 97 11.82 22.41 -17.43
CA THR A 97 12.26 21.77 -16.17
C THR A 97 12.58 20.28 -16.32
N ARG A 98 11.91 19.56 -17.23
CA ARG A 98 12.10 18.12 -17.42
C ARG A 98 13.08 17.85 -18.56
N LEU A 99 14.17 17.17 -18.24
CA LEU A 99 15.25 16.84 -19.17
C LEU A 99 15.69 15.39 -18.93
N TRP A 100 15.83 14.61 -20.00
CA TRP A 100 16.38 13.25 -19.97
C TRP A 100 17.24 12.99 -21.22
N TRP A 101 17.94 11.87 -21.27
CA TRP A 101 18.81 11.45 -22.35
C TRP A 101 18.31 10.16 -22.99
N GLU A 102 18.33 10.10 -24.32
CA GLU A 102 17.91 8.93 -25.10
C GLU A 102 19.04 8.39 -25.97
N LYS A 103 19.09 7.07 -26.16
CA LYS A 103 20.06 6.39 -27.04
C LYS A 103 19.70 6.65 -28.50
N THR A 104 20.47 7.48 -29.22
CA THR A 104 20.15 7.86 -30.61
C THR A 104 21.10 7.26 -31.65
N LEU A 105 22.39 7.11 -31.31
CA LEU A 105 23.40 6.70 -32.28
C LEU A 105 24.32 5.61 -31.72
N LEU A 106 24.51 4.54 -32.49
CA LEU A 106 25.48 3.51 -32.21
C LEU A 106 26.76 3.75 -33.04
N LEU A 107 27.91 3.83 -32.36
CA LEU A 107 29.22 3.92 -32.98
C LEU A 107 29.84 2.52 -33.02
N ARG A 108 29.81 1.88 -34.21
CA ARG A 108 30.38 0.54 -34.37
C ARG A 108 31.88 0.64 -34.62
N HIS A 109 32.65 0.02 -33.72
CA HIS A 109 34.09 -0.15 -33.85
C HIS A 109 34.41 -1.63 -34.13
N ASN A 110 35.37 -1.89 -35.01
CA ASN A 110 35.61 -3.23 -35.58
C ASN A 110 36.64 -4.08 -34.80
N SER A 111 36.95 -3.76 -33.53
CA SER A 111 37.84 -4.57 -32.70
C SER A 111 37.08 -5.51 -31.75
N GLY A 112 37.81 -6.42 -31.09
CA GLY A 112 37.27 -7.32 -30.06
C GLY A 112 36.85 -6.58 -28.78
N GLU A 113 36.77 -7.30 -27.65
CA GLU A 113 36.51 -6.64 -26.36
C GLU A 113 37.66 -5.68 -26.01
N GLU A 114 37.34 -4.41 -25.82
CA GLU A 114 38.28 -3.37 -25.43
C GLU A 114 38.26 -3.25 -23.90
N GLU A 115 39.42 -3.38 -23.27
CA GLU A 115 39.55 -3.31 -21.81
C GLU A 115 39.56 -1.86 -21.31
N THR A 116 40.03 -0.92 -22.14
CA THR A 116 40.13 0.49 -21.81
C THR A 116 39.74 1.37 -22.98
N TRP A 117 39.05 2.47 -22.69
CA TRP A 117 38.72 3.51 -23.65
C TRP A 117 39.16 4.86 -23.11
N SER A 118 39.73 5.69 -23.99
CA SER A 118 39.74 7.12 -23.81
C SER A 118 38.91 7.79 -24.91
N ILE A 119 37.93 8.57 -24.48
CA ILE A 119 36.98 9.23 -25.36
C ILE A 119 37.00 10.74 -25.14
N CYS A 120 36.75 11.50 -26.22
CA CYS A 120 36.57 12.94 -26.12
C CYS A 120 35.77 13.49 -27.30
N TRP A 121 35.22 14.68 -27.10
CA TRP A 121 34.47 15.42 -28.12
C TRP A 121 35.36 16.43 -28.83
N SER A 122 35.03 16.69 -30.09
CA SER A 122 35.52 17.84 -30.85
C SER A 122 34.42 18.89 -30.95
N ASN A 123 34.80 20.16 -31.11
CA ASN A 123 33.86 21.28 -31.27
C ASN A 123 33.16 21.32 -32.64
N GLU A 124 33.55 20.43 -33.57
CA GLU A 124 32.96 20.26 -34.90
C GLU A 124 31.86 19.16 -34.93
N GLY A 125 31.44 18.64 -33.78
CA GLY A 125 30.43 17.58 -33.71
C GLY A 125 30.97 16.22 -34.12
N GLU A 126 32.23 15.93 -33.81
CA GLU A 126 32.86 14.62 -34.02
C GLU A 126 33.26 14.01 -32.66
N ALA A 127 33.15 12.69 -32.55
CA ALA A 127 33.48 11.91 -31.38
C ALA A 127 34.75 11.09 -31.63
N LEU A 128 35.73 11.18 -30.74
CA LEU A 128 36.97 10.42 -30.81
C LEU A 128 36.94 9.25 -29.82
N LEU A 129 37.27 8.05 -30.30
CA LEU A 129 37.43 6.83 -29.51
C LEU A 129 38.85 6.30 -29.68
N ALA A 130 39.64 6.31 -28.60
CA ALA A 130 40.98 5.77 -28.56
C ALA A 130 41.03 4.56 -27.60
N GLY A 131 41.31 3.37 -28.14
CA GLY A 131 41.31 2.11 -27.39
C GLY A 131 42.68 1.42 -27.37
N ASN A 132 42.67 0.10 -27.18
CA ASN A 132 43.86 -0.74 -27.15
C ASN A 132 44.46 -0.91 -28.56
N THR A 133 43.60 -0.98 -29.57
CA THR A 133 43.97 -1.39 -30.93
C THR A 133 44.09 -0.23 -31.91
N SER A 134 43.28 0.81 -31.74
CA SER A 134 43.21 1.93 -32.67
C SER A 134 42.67 3.21 -32.05
N ILE A 135 42.95 4.32 -32.72
CA ILE A 135 42.31 5.63 -32.52
C ILE A 135 41.36 5.88 -33.68
N THR A 136 40.11 6.21 -33.39
CA THR A 136 39.02 6.24 -34.36
C THR A 136 38.15 7.48 -34.15
N LEU A 137 37.86 8.20 -35.23
CA LEU A 137 37.06 9.42 -35.22
C LEU A 137 35.71 9.17 -35.93
N PHE A 138 34.61 9.59 -35.32
CA PHE A 138 33.25 9.44 -35.83
C PHE A 138 32.56 10.79 -36.00
N SER A 139 31.75 10.94 -37.05
CA SER A 139 30.86 12.10 -37.18
C SER A 139 29.58 11.86 -36.39
N THR A 140 29.09 12.88 -35.69
CA THR A 140 27.81 12.83 -34.95
C THR A 140 26.73 13.69 -35.62
N LEU A 141 27.07 14.31 -36.76
CA LEU A 141 26.18 15.17 -37.53
C LEU A 141 25.33 14.35 -38.52
N PRO A 142 24.00 14.57 -38.59
CA PRO A 142 23.11 13.85 -39.50
C PRO A 142 23.54 13.94 -40.98
N THR A 143 24.05 15.11 -41.39
CA THR A 143 24.33 15.50 -42.77
C THR A 143 25.73 15.12 -43.29
N SER A 144 26.52 14.35 -42.53
CA SER A 144 27.87 13.97 -42.94
C SER A 144 27.87 13.13 -44.24
N ARG A 145 28.52 13.65 -45.29
CA ARG A 145 28.51 13.08 -46.66
C ARG A 145 29.25 11.73 -46.80
N THR A 146 30.09 11.37 -45.84
CA THR A 146 31.00 10.21 -45.91
C THR A 146 30.55 9.01 -45.06
N SER A 147 29.49 9.14 -44.27
CA SER A 147 28.92 8.05 -43.45
C SER A 147 27.41 7.96 -43.60
N SER A 148 26.94 7.20 -44.60
CA SER A 148 25.49 6.94 -44.73
C SER A 148 24.98 6.21 -43.48
N PRO A 149 23.90 6.67 -42.84
CA PRO A 149 23.33 6.00 -41.68
C PRO A 149 22.85 4.59 -42.07
N ARG A 150 23.20 3.60 -41.26
CA ARG A 150 22.61 2.25 -41.33
C ARG A 150 21.68 2.08 -40.15
N THR A 151 20.52 1.48 -40.34
CA THR A 151 19.68 1.04 -39.21
C THR A 151 20.14 -0.34 -38.76
N SER A 152 20.44 -0.46 -37.46
CA SER A 152 20.71 -1.72 -36.79
C SER A 152 19.63 -1.95 -35.74
N ALA A 153 19.12 -3.18 -35.62
CA ALA A 153 18.24 -3.56 -34.52
C ALA A 153 19.11 -3.95 -33.31
N VAL A 154 18.93 -3.26 -32.18
CA VAL A 154 19.56 -3.60 -30.89
C VAL A 154 18.47 -3.48 -29.82
N ASP A 155 18.27 -4.53 -29.03
CA ASP A 155 17.25 -4.59 -27.95
C ASP A 155 15.83 -4.22 -28.43
N ASP A 156 15.39 -4.78 -29.56
CA ASP A 156 14.09 -4.50 -30.22
C ASP A 156 13.85 -3.03 -30.65
N VAL A 157 14.88 -2.17 -30.56
CA VAL A 157 14.85 -0.78 -31.03
C VAL A 157 15.70 -0.62 -32.28
N THR A 158 15.15 0.04 -33.32
CA THR A 158 15.89 0.40 -34.53
C THR A 158 16.71 1.65 -34.27
N VAL A 159 18.04 1.51 -34.24
CA VAL A 159 18.97 2.63 -33.95
C VAL A 159 19.83 2.94 -35.18
N GLU A 160 20.16 4.22 -35.34
CA GLU A 160 21.08 4.68 -36.37
C GLU A 160 22.53 4.30 -36.02
N GLU A 161 23.25 3.71 -36.96
CA GLU A 161 24.62 3.26 -36.83
C GLU A 161 25.54 4.11 -37.72
N ARG A 162 26.66 4.56 -37.15
CA ARG A 162 27.71 5.30 -37.89
C ARG A 162 29.01 4.52 -38.03
N ARG A 163 29.63 4.70 -39.19
CA ARG A 163 30.99 4.24 -39.51
C ARG A 163 32.01 5.32 -39.19
N PRO A 164 33.27 4.93 -38.90
CA PRO A 164 34.32 5.89 -38.60
C PRO A 164 34.70 6.72 -39.83
N LEU A 165 34.92 8.02 -39.62
CA LEU A 165 35.51 8.95 -40.59
C LEU A 165 36.98 8.63 -40.83
N TRP A 166 37.69 8.29 -39.76
CA TRP A 166 39.11 8.00 -39.77
C TRP A 166 39.43 6.98 -38.68
N SER A 167 40.36 6.07 -38.97
CA SER A 167 40.89 5.14 -37.97
C SER A 167 42.36 4.87 -38.23
N LYS A 168 43.17 4.87 -37.18
CA LYS A 168 44.58 4.46 -37.23
C LYS A 168 44.90 3.43 -36.15
N PRO A 169 45.64 2.36 -36.46
CA PRO A 169 46.12 1.44 -35.45
C PRO A 169 47.15 2.14 -34.54
N VAL A 170 47.11 1.80 -33.25
CA VAL A 170 48.07 2.29 -32.25
C VAL A 170 48.99 1.15 -31.81
N ALA A 171 50.26 1.45 -31.57
CA ALA A 171 51.24 0.46 -31.15
C ALA A 171 51.16 0.11 -29.65
N ARG A 172 50.52 0.98 -28.86
CA ARG A 172 50.26 0.81 -27.43
C ARG A 172 48.86 1.31 -27.10
N PRO A 173 48.17 0.69 -26.11
CA PRO A 173 46.87 1.15 -25.65
C PRO A 173 46.89 2.61 -25.19
N VAL A 174 45.97 3.40 -25.73
CA VAL A 174 45.86 4.82 -25.39
C VAL A 174 45.15 4.95 -24.04
N GLN A 175 45.84 5.52 -23.05
CA GLN A 175 45.30 5.71 -21.70
C GLN A 175 44.51 7.03 -21.57
N GLN A 176 44.92 8.07 -22.31
CA GLN A 176 44.24 9.36 -22.33
C GLN A 176 44.37 10.00 -23.72
N ALA A 177 43.26 10.51 -24.23
CA ALA A 177 43.14 11.27 -25.47
C ALA A 177 42.30 12.53 -25.22
N ALA A 178 42.70 13.67 -25.80
CA ALA A 178 41.89 14.89 -25.76
C ALA A 178 42.08 15.71 -27.04
N CYS A 179 40.97 16.17 -27.62
CA CYS A 179 40.94 17.13 -28.71
C CYS A 179 41.21 18.55 -28.19
N SER A 180 41.93 19.35 -28.97
CA SER A 180 42.05 20.78 -28.68
C SER A 180 40.73 21.52 -28.96
N PRO A 181 40.50 22.68 -28.35
CA PRO A 181 39.23 23.38 -28.51
C PRO A 181 38.93 23.84 -29.95
N SER A 182 39.93 24.10 -30.79
CA SER A 182 39.72 24.36 -32.22
C SER A 182 39.52 23.07 -33.05
N SER A 183 39.61 21.89 -32.43
CA SER A 183 39.57 20.58 -33.10
C SER A 183 40.69 20.37 -34.14
N THR A 184 41.75 21.19 -34.08
CA THR A 184 42.90 21.10 -35.00
C THR A 184 43.99 20.17 -34.49
N LEU A 185 44.07 19.95 -33.18
CA LEU A 185 45.06 19.08 -32.54
C LEU A 185 44.38 18.00 -31.71
N ILE A 186 45.00 16.81 -31.63
CA ILE A 186 44.61 15.74 -30.70
C ILE A 186 45.85 15.35 -29.91
N ALA A 187 45.78 15.38 -28.58
CA ALA A 187 46.84 14.87 -27.72
C ALA A 187 46.50 13.44 -27.28
N THR A 188 47.49 12.54 -27.30
CA THR A 188 47.34 11.15 -26.86
C THR A 188 48.55 10.70 -26.05
N ARG A 189 48.32 9.85 -25.04
CA ARG A 189 49.39 9.16 -24.29
C ARG A 189 49.03 7.70 -24.02
N ALA A 190 50.02 6.81 -24.05
CA ALA A 190 49.87 5.45 -23.54
C ALA A 190 50.36 5.33 -22.08
N ARG A 191 50.10 4.18 -21.47
CA ARG A 191 50.54 3.89 -20.10
C ARG A 191 52.08 3.89 -20.01
N TYR A 192 52.62 4.62 -19.05
CA TYR A 192 54.07 4.79 -18.82
C TYR A 192 54.85 5.56 -19.89
N ASP A 193 54.16 6.22 -20.83
CA ASP A 193 54.85 7.02 -21.83
C ASP A 193 55.43 8.30 -21.22
N ARG A 194 56.63 8.66 -21.69
CA ARG A 194 57.32 9.93 -21.41
C ARG A 194 57.16 10.93 -22.56
N LEU A 195 56.35 10.58 -23.55
CA LEU A 195 56.11 11.36 -24.75
C LEU A 195 54.60 11.54 -24.89
N VAL A 196 54.12 12.78 -25.02
CA VAL A 196 52.75 13.04 -25.46
C VAL A 196 52.75 13.14 -26.97
N LYS A 197 51.95 12.33 -27.65
CA LYS A 197 51.81 12.37 -29.10
C LYS A 197 50.73 13.38 -29.48
N ILE A 198 51.11 14.40 -30.23
CA ILE A 198 50.24 15.47 -30.72
C ILE A 198 49.95 15.20 -32.20
N TRP A 199 48.70 14.90 -32.53
CA TRP A 199 48.23 14.74 -33.90
C TRP A 199 47.75 16.09 -34.42
N ARG A 200 48.25 16.52 -35.57
CA ARG A 200 47.84 17.76 -36.22
C ARG A 200 46.94 17.44 -37.40
N ARG A 201 45.72 17.97 -37.39
CA ARG A 201 44.75 17.82 -38.47
C ARG A 201 45.19 18.64 -39.68
N LEU A 202 45.29 17.99 -40.83
CA LEU A 202 45.64 18.59 -42.12
C LEU A 202 44.40 18.88 -42.97
N SER A 203 43.35 18.06 -42.85
CA SER A 203 42.08 18.22 -43.57
C SER A 203 40.90 17.88 -42.66
N PHE A 204 39.89 18.74 -42.65
CA PHE A 204 38.63 18.49 -41.95
C PHE A 204 37.75 17.48 -42.69
N GLU A 205 37.66 17.61 -44.02
CA GLU A 205 36.79 16.77 -44.85
C GLU A 205 37.28 15.32 -44.94
N GLU A 206 38.59 15.11 -45.05
CA GLU A 206 39.20 13.79 -45.25
C GLU A 206 39.72 13.15 -43.95
N GLY A 207 39.67 13.87 -42.82
CA GLY A 207 40.17 13.38 -41.54
C GLY A 207 41.67 13.03 -41.57
N LEU A 208 42.48 13.80 -42.30
CA LEU A 208 43.92 13.56 -42.43
C LEU A 208 44.68 14.16 -41.24
N PHE A 209 45.59 13.37 -40.66
CA PHE A 209 46.41 13.77 -39.51
C PHE A 209 47.88 13.48 -39.72
N ASP A 210 48.73 14.44 -39.37
CA ASP A 210 50.16 14.23 -39.10
C ASP A 210 50.42 14.19 -37.59
N HIS A 211 51.64 13.93 -37.11
CA HIS A 211 51.94 13.87 -35.68
C HIS A 211 53.34 14.34 -35.30
N THR A 212 53.44 14.89 -34.09
CA THR A 212 54.69 15.25 -33.40
C THR A 212 54.70 14.69 -31.98
N TYR A 213 55.88 14.63 -31.34
CA TYR A 213 56.04 14.13 -29.98
C TYR A 213 56.53 15.24 -29.05
N LEU A 214 55.91 15.35 -27.88
CA LEU A 214 56.26 16.28 -26.84
C LEU A 214 57.00 15.53 -25.71
N PRO A 215 58.31 15.77 -25.49
CA PRO A 215 59.11 14.97 -24.56
C PRO A 215 59.05 15.46 -23.11
N HIS A 216 59.02 14.52 -22.16
CA HIS A 216 59.01 14.78 -20.72
C HIS A 216 60.12 14.04 -19.95
N PRO A 217 60.69 14.64 -18.89
CA PRO A 217 61.70 14.00 -18.04
C PRO A 217 61.20 12.78 -17.24
N ALA A 218 59.90 12.61 -17.08
CA ALA A 218 59.30 11.46 -16.39
C ALA A 218 58.00 11.03 -17.10
N VAL A 219 57.39 9.95 -16.61
CA VAL A 219 56.11 9.44 -17.14
C VAL A 219 55.05 10.52 -17.02
N VAL A 220 54.33 10.79 -18.11
CA VAL A 220 53.21 11.74 -18.11
C VAL A 220 52.00 11.09 -17.47
N THR A 221 51.55 11.65 -16.35
CA THR A 221 50.44 11.12 -15.55
C THR A 221 49.11 11.71 -15.96
N HIS A 222 49.09 12.96 -16.43
CA HIS A 222 47.87 13.67 -16.84
C HIS A 222 48.19 14.78 -17.84
N PHE A 223 47.27 15.06 -18.76
CA PHE A 223 47.25 16.29 -19.55
C PHE A 223 45.83 16.77 -19.79
N GLU A 224 45.65 18.06 -20.02
CA GLU A 224 44.36 18.68 -20.32
C GLU A 224 44.56 19.94 -21.19
N TRP A 225 43.66 20.17 -22.14
CA TRP A 225 43.62 21.42 -22.91
C TRP A 225 42.87 22.48 -22.12
N ARG A 226 43.36 23.72 -22.16
CA ARG A 226 42.62 24.87 -21.62
C ARG A 226 41.27 24.99 -22.35
N PRO A 227 40.13 25.03 -21.63
CA PRO A 227 38.82 25.31 -22.23
C PRO A 227 38.77 26.68 -22.92
N LEU A 228 37.86 26.85 -23.87
CA LEU A 228 37.57 28.17 -24.47
C LEU A 228 36.77 29.03 -23.50
N ASP A 229 36.98 30.35 -23.57
CA ASP A 229 36.18 31.34 -22.82
C ASP A 229 34.70 31.23 -23.24
N GLU A 230 33.80 31.05 -22.27
CA GLU A 230 32.35 30.91 -22.49
C GLU A 230 31.73 32.13 -23.20
N HIS A 231 32.36 33.31 -23.07
CA HIS A 231 31.93 34.55 -23.71
C HIS A 231 32.59 34.80 -25.07
N SER A 232 33.49 33.92 -25.54
CA SER A 232 34.20 34.09 -26.80
C SER A 232 33.27 34.00 -28.02
N ASP A 233 32.18 33.22 -27.96
CA ASP A 233 31.21 33.08 -29.06
C ASP A 233 30.39 34.36 -29.30
N ILE A 234 30.11 35.14 -28.25
CA ILE A 234 29.44 36.45 -28.35
C ILE A 234 30.33 37.44 -29.12
N ARG A 235 31.65 37.34 -28.96
CA ARG A 235 32.63 38.18 -29.68
C ARG A 235 32.77 37.80 -31.16
N ARG A 236 32.52 36.54 -31.53
CA ARG A 236 32.54 36.08 -32.94
C ARG A 236 31.34 36.55 -33.76
N GLY A 237 30.21 36.88 -33.13
CA GLY A 237 28.97 37.35 -33.80
C GLY A 237 29.02 38.79 -34.33
N SER A 238 29.99 39.61 -33.90
CA SER A 238 30.18 40.96 -34.45
C SER A 238 30.90 40.88 -35.80
N ALA A 239 30.19 41.25 -36.87
CA ALA A 239 30.66 41.20 -38.27
C ALA A 239 31.95 42.01 -38.57
N ILE A 240 32.47 42.76 -37.59
CA ILE A 240 33.68 43.59 -37.71
C ILE A 240 34.95 42.84 -37.22
N SER A 241 34.83 41.72 -36.49
CA SER A 241 35.97 40.98 -35.93
C SER A 241 36.37 39.73 -36.74
N ARG A 242 36.37 39.82 -38.08
CA ARG A 242 36.86 38.75 -38.98
C ARG A 242 38.37 38.81 -39.28
N ARG A 243 39.13 39.59 -38.53
CA ARG A 243 40.60 39.41 -38.50
C ARG A 243 40.89 38.34 -37.48
N HIS A 244 41.50 37.24 -37.90
CA HIS A 244 42.02 36.19 -37.05
C HIS A 244 42.90 36.78 -35.93
N ASP A 245 42.31 37.08 -34.77
CA ASP A 245 43.08 37.09 -33.54
C ASP A 245 43.15 35.63 -33.09
N GLU A 246 44.23 34.98 -33.52
CA GLU A 246 44.65 33.64 -33.09
C GLU A 246 44.81 33.66 -31.55
N GLU A 247 43.75 33.30 -30.83
CA GLU A 247 43.88 32.87 -29.45
C GLU A 247 44.71 31.58 -29.46
N HIS A 248 45.84 31.61 -28.76
CA HIS A 248 46.72 30.46 -28.74
C HIS A 248 46.16 29.41 -27.79
N GLU A 249 46.08 28.17 -28.24
CA GLU A 249 45.63 27.06 -27.43
C GLU A 249 46.72 26.67 -26.43
N VAL A 250 46.30 26.17 -25.27
CA VAL A 250 47.20 25.90 -24.16
C VAL A 250 46.97 24.47 -23.71
N LEU A 251 48.06 23.70 -23.60
CA LEU A 251 48.06 22.33 -23.12
C LEU A 251 48.80 22.28 -21.77
N PHE A 252 48.14 21.73 -20.76
CA PHE A 252 48.73 21.44 -19.47
C PHE A 252 49.18 19.99 -19.43
N THR A 253 50.40 19.73 -18.94
CA THR A 253 50.88 18.35 -18.76
C THR A 253 51.54 18.19 -17.39
N VAL A 254 51.18 17.14 -16.67
CA VAL A 254 51.79 16.75 -15.38
C VAL A 254 52.55 15.44 -15.58
N ALA A 255 53.77 15.38 -15.05
CA ALA A 255 54.58 14.18 -15.06
C ALA A 255 54.94 13.71 -13.65
N ALA A 256 55.37 12.46 -13.53
CA ALA A 256 55.74 11.83 -12.26
C ALA A 256 56.98 12.45 -11.57
N ASP A 257 57.62 13.42 -12.23
CA ASP A 257 58.64 14.29 -11.61
C ASP A 257 58.02 15.35 -10.68
N GLY A 258 56.69 15.47 -10.63
CA GLY A 258 55.99 16.43 -9.78
C GLY A 258 55.93 17.83 -10.37
N VAL A 259 56.18 17.99 -11.68
CA VAL A 259 56.18 19.30 -12.35
C VAL A 259 55.01 19.41 -13.31
N LEU A 260 54.19 20.45 -13.13
CA LEU A 260 53.19 20.89 -14.10
C LEU A 260 53.86 21.77 -15.16
N ARG A 261 53.67 21.43 -16.43
CA ARG A 261 54.20 22.18 -17.58
C ARG A 261 53.07 22.76 -18.40
N ILE A 262 53.22 24.02 -18.78
CA ILE A 262 52.23 24.78 -19.54
C ILE A 262 52.80 25.02 -20.93
N TRP A 263 52.16 24.41 -21.93
CA TRP A 263 52.54 24.51 -23.34
C TRP A 263 51.53 25.40 -24.07
N ARG A 264 51.99 26.15 -25.06
CA ARG A 264 51.16 27.05 -25.87
C ARG A 264 51.39 26.78 -27.34
N THR A 265 50.36 26.88 -28.18
CA THR A 265 50.54 26.77 -29.63
C THR A 265 51.44 27.86 -30.15
N GLY A 266 52.37 27.49 -31.03
CA GLY A 266 53.24 28.46 -31.67
C GLY A 266 52.47 29.40 -32.60
N GLY A 267 53.08 30.53 -32.94
CA GLY A 267 52.55 31.38 -34.02
C GLY A 267 52.64 30.67 -35.38
N THR A 268 51.90 31.14 -36.38
CA THR A 268 51.89 30.61 -37.77
C THR A 268 53.27 30.46 -38.44
N HIS A 269 54.33 31.07 -37.89
CA HIS A 269 55.70 31.02 -38.37
C HIS A 269 56.67 30.21 -37.48
N GLU A 270 56.21 29.59 -36.38
CA GLU A 270 57.04 28.77 -35.50
C GLU A 270 57.10 27.31 -35.99
N LEU A 271 58.28 26.68 -35.89
CA LEU A 271 58.51 25.29 -36.33
C LEU A 271 57.85 24.25 -35.42
N ASP A 272 57.79 24.56 -34.11
CA ASP A 272 57.21 23.67 -33.11
C ASP A 272 55.71 23.93 -32.97
N VAL A 273 54.91 22.87 -33.00
CA VAL A 273 53.44 22.94 -32.85
C VAL A 273 53.04 23.47 -31.47
N LEU A 274 53.80 23.11 -30.42
CA LEU A 274 53.61 23.55 -29.04
C LEU A 274 54.97 23.95 -28.43
N VAL A 275 55.00 25.10 -27.75
CA VAL A 275 56.18 25.66 -27.08
C VAL A 275 55.95 25.72 -25.57
N LEU A 276 56.95 25.30 -24.77
CA LEU A 276 56.90 25.37 -23.31
C LEU A 276 56.94 26.83 -22.84
N ARG A 277 55.91 27.26 -22.09
CA ARG A 277 55.78 28.63 -21.61
C ARG A 277 56.31 28.84 -20.20
N THR A 278 55.90 27.97 -19.28
CA THR A 278 56.30 28.02 -17.86
C THR A 278 56.06 26.66 -17.22
N SER A 279 56.58 26.46 -16.02
CA SER A 279 56.40 25.25 -15.22
C SER A 279 56.23 25.57 -13.74
N ILE A 280 55.40 24.81 -13.06
CA ILE A 280 55.17 24.89 -11.62
C ILE A 280 55.65 23.60 -10.98
N ASP A 281 56.53 23.72 -9.99
CA ASP A 281 56.92 22.61 -9.14
C ASP A 281 55.80 22.34 -8.11
N LEU A 282 55.04 21.28 -8.33
CA LEU A 282 53.92 20.88 -7.47
C LEU A 282 54.41 20.36 -6.11
N VAL A 283 55.70 20.03 -5.99
CA VAL A 283 56.34 19.60 -4.75
C VAL A 283 56.62 20.79 -3.86
N ALA A 284 57.30 21.79 -4.39
CA ALA A 284 57.59 23.02 -3.68
C ALA A 284 56.34 23.88 -3.45
N ALA A 285 55.26 23.66 -4.22
CA ALA A 285 54.03 24.44 -4.14
C ALA A 285 53.30 24.33 -2.79
N ILE A 286 53.44 23.20 -2.08
CA ILE A 286 52.85 22.97 -0.75
C ILE A 286 53.99 22.96 0.28
N PRO A 287 54.15 24.03 1.09
CA PRO A 287 55.12 24.09 2.18
C PRO A 287 55.05 22.84 3.08
N ASP A 288 56.21 22.32 3.47
CA ASP A 288 56.36 21.19 4.41
C ASP A 288 55.67 19.87 4.02
N SER A 289 55.26 19.71 2.75
CA SER A 289 54.75 18.43 2.24
C SER A 289 55.80 17.33 2.47
N PRO A 290 55.44 16.12 2.95
CA PRO A 290 56.39 15.06 3.35
C PRO A 290 57.22 14.45 2.19
N SER A 291 57.33 15.13 1.07
CA SER A 291 58.11 14.75 -0.09
C SER A 291 59.50 15.40 -0.07
N ILE A 292 60.51 14.53 0.15
CA ILE A 292 61.95 14.79 0.01
C ILE A 292 62.56 15.51 1.24
N SER A 293 62.77 14.78 2.33
CA SER A 293 63.89 15.11 3.22
C SER A 293 65.19 14.65 2.54
N ALA A 294 66.19 15.53 2.48
CA ALA A 294 67.48 15.30 1.85
C ALA A 294 68.36 14.24 2.58
N SER A 295 67.80 13.40 3.45
CA SER A 295 68.55 12.50 4.32
C SER A 295 68.04 11.05 4.30
N GLY A 296 67.99 10.44 3.11
CA GLY A 296 68.33 9.02 2.87
C GLY A 296 67.66 7.88 3.66
N LYS A 297 66.74 8.11 4.62
CA LYS A 297 66.10 7.06 5.41
C LYS A 297 64.68 7.47 5.84
N GLN A 298 63.71 7.16 4.99
CA GLN A 298 62.43 6.49 5.33
C GLN A 298 61.56 6.41 4.07
N LEU A 299 61.14 5.20 3.71
CA LEU A 299 60.14 4.93 2.67
C LEU A 299 58.75 5.33 3.21
N VAL A 300 58.44 6.63 3.24
CA VAL A 300 57.05 7.08 3.40
C VAL A 300 56.46 7.17 2.00
N THR A 301 55.36 6.45 1.76
CA THR A 301 54.59 6.48 0.51
C THR A 301 54.35 7.94 0.10
N LYS A 302 54.76 8.31 -1.13
CA LYS A 302 54.57 9.68 -1.64
C LYS A 302 53.08 10.04 -1.59
N PRO A 303 52.68 11.19 -1.01
CA PRO A 303 51.28 11.60 -0.97
C PRO A 303 50.74 11.78 -2.40
N PRO A 304 49.48 11.38 -2.67
CA PRO A 304 48.86 11.58 -3.97
C PRO A 304 48.71 13.08 -4.24
N ARG A 305 49.19 13.56 -5.39
CA ARG A 305 49.04 14.96 -5.77
C ARG A 305 48.04 15.13 -6.88
N CYS A 306 47.06 15.98 -6.61
CA CYS A 306 45.97 16.32 -7.49
C CYS A 306 46.10 17.79 -7.87
N VAL A 307 45.88 18.10 -9.15
CA VAL A 307 45.91 19.46 -9.67
C VAL A 307 44.57 19.74 -10.33
N VAL A 308 43.98 20.89 -10.03
CA VAL A 308 42.78 21.39 -10.69
C VAL A 308 43.10 22.73 -11.34
N ILE A 309 42.64 22.90 -12.56
CA ILE A 309 42.86 24.10 -13.36
C ILE A 309 41.51 24.77 -13.59
N LEU A 310 41.40 26.04 -13.22
CA LEU A 310 40.19 26.85 -13.33
C LEU A 310 40.46 28.05 -14.24
N PRO A 311 39.74 28.18 -15.37
CA PRO A 311 39.89 29.29 -16.31
C PRO A 311 39.61 30.68 -15.69
N SER A 312 40.26 31.71 -16.24
CA SER A 312 40.16 33.09 -15.76
C SER A 312 38.76 33.71 -15.80
N ASP A 313 37.95 33.35 -16.80
CA ASP A 313 36.57 33.83 -16.99
C ASP A 313 35.67 33.31 -15.85
N GLN A 314 35.71 31.99 -15.59
CA GLN A 314 34.95 31.37 -14.51
C GLN A 314 35.38 31.90 -13.14
N PHE A 315 36.68 32.06 -12.91
CA PHE A 315 37.20 32.60 -11.65
C PHE A 315 36.79 34.06 -11.42
N SER A 316 36.87 34.90 -12.45
CA SER A 316 36.48 36.32 -12.34
C SER A 316 34.99 36.48 -12.10
N ALA A 317 34.15 35.65 -12.75
CA ALA A 317 32.70 35.64 -12.52
C ALA A 317 32.37 35.28 -11.06
N ALA A 318 33.00 34.23 -10.53
CA ALA A 318 32.80 33.78 -9.16
C ALA A 318 33.23 34.83 -8.11
N LEU A 319 34.37 35.49 -8.34
CA LEU A 319 34.83 36.58 -7.48
C LEU A 319 33.85 37.77 -7.51
N ASN A 320 33.33 38.13 -8.68
CA ASN A 320 32.34 39.21 -8.80
C ASN A 320 31.03 38.86 -8.08
N ALA A 321 30.57 37.61 -8.16
CA ALA A 321 29.41 37.12 -7.42
C ALA A 321 29.64 37.20 -5.90
N ALA A 322 30.78 36.72 -5.41
CA ALA A 322 31.15 36.77 -4.00
C ALA A 322 31.27 38.22 -3.48
N ILE A 323 31.82 39.15 -4.28
CA ILE A 323 31.88 40.58 -3.92
C ILE A 323 30.47 41.20 -3.84
N GLY A 324 29.53 40.75 -4.67
CA GLY A 324 28.18 41.30 -4.77
C GLY A 324 27.19 40.84 -3.69
N LEU A 325 27.37 39.66 -3.09
CA LEU A 325 26.40 39.03 -2.18
C LEU A 325 26.57 39.34 -0.69
N SER A 326 27.68 39.97 -0.28
CA SER A 326 27.96 40.19 1.15
C SER A 326 26.96 41.14 1.83
N LEU A 327 26.11 40.59 2.70
CA LEU A 327 25.13 41.34 3.53
C LEU A 327 25.73 42.05 4.75
N ASP A 328 26.93 41.68 5.20
CA ASP A 328 27.60 42.31 6.34
C ASP A 328 28.56 43.43 5.91
N ASN A 329 28.30 44.65 6.37
CA ASN A 329 29.09 45.87 6.14
C ASN A 329 30.53 45.84 6.72
N LYS A 330 31.08 44.66 7.04
CA LYS A 330 32.47 44.49 7.47
C LYS A 330 33.35 44.17 6.26
N ILE A 331 34.34 45.03 6.02
CA ILE A 331 35.40 44.81 5.03
C ILE A 331 36.34 43.74 5.62
N SER A 332 36.31 42.52 5.06
CA SER A 332 37.29 41.48 5.38
C SER A 332 38.55 41.70 4.53
N HIS A 333 39.73 41.35 5.05
CA HIS A 333 40.97 41.35 4.26
C HIS A 333 40.87 40.42 3.02
N ALA A 334 40.04 39.38 3.10
CA ALA A 334 39.75 38.50 1.97
C ALA A 334 39.06 39.25 0.82
N LYS A 335 38.16 40.20 1.08
CA LYS A 335 37.50 40.99 0.03
C LYS A 335 38.43 41.93 -0.72
N GLU A 336 39.39 42.54 -0.01
CA GLU A 336 40.40 43.37 -0.66
C GLU A 336 41.29 42.54 -1.58
N LEU A 337 41.72 41.37 -1.11
CA LEU A 337 42.44 40.39 -1.92
C LEU A 337 41.61 39.97 -3.15
N MET A 338 40.33 39.65 -2.98
CA MET A 338 39.45 39.29 -4.10
C MET A 338 39.32 40.40 -5.14
N LYS A 339 39.14 41.67 -4.72
CA LYS A 339 39.11 42.83 -5.64
C LYS A 339 40.42 42.98 -6.42
N GLU A 340 41.56 42.74 -5.77
CA GLU A 340 42.86 42.73 -6.44
C GLU A 340 42.94 41.60 -7.48
N LEU A 341 42.47 40.39 -7.15
CA LEU A 341 42.50 39.22 -8.03
C LEU A 341 41.60 39.38 -9.27
N VAL A 342 40.42 39.99 -9.14
CA VAL A 342 39.52 40.26 -10.29
C VAL A 342 40.24 41.12 -11.35
N SER A 343 41.02 42.10 -10.92
CA SER A 343 41.72 43.01 -11.85
C SER A 343 42.81 42.35 -12.71
N LYS A 344 43.21 41.12 -12.36
CA LYS A 344 44.38 40.43 -12.92
C LYS A 344 44.07 39.36 -13.97
N GLU A 345 42.79 39.00 -14.18
CA GLU A 345 42.34 37.96 -15.13
C GLU A 345 43.21 36.68 -15.08
N LEU A 346 43.19 36.00 -13.91
CA LEU A 346 44.10 34.90 -13.60
C LEU A 346 43.48 33.54 -13.93
N ASP A 347 44.23 32.67 -14.61
CA ASP A 347 43.95 31.23 -14.54
C ASP A 347 44.43 30.71 -13.18
N VAL A 348 43.58 29.97 -12.49
CA VAL A 348 43.87 29.48 -11.13
C VAL A 348 44.20 28.00 -11.17
N ILE A 349 45.28 27.64 -10.48
CA ILE A 349 45.75 26.27 -10.31
C ILE A 349 45.70 25.94 -8.83
N ILE A 350 44.90 24.94 -8.49
CA ILE A 350 44.78 24.42 -7.13
C ILE A 350 45.57 23.11 -7.07
N VAL A 351 46.51 23.03 -6.14
CA VAL A 351 47.31 21.84 -5.86
C VAL A 351 46.88 21.27 -4.52
N LEU A 352 46.60 19.97 -4.48
CA LEU A 352 46.18 19.22 -3.30
C LEU A 352 47.12 18.04 -3.08
N ASP A 353 47.46 17.73 -1.83
CA ASP A 353 48.28 16.56 -1.47
C ASP A 353 47.48 15.36 -0.95
N GLY A 354 46.15 15.48 -0.91
CA GLY A 354 45.24 14.45 -0.40
C GLY A 354 45.38 14.17 1.10
N GLN A 355 46.19 14.93 1.85
CA GLN A 355 46.40 14.79 3.29
C GLN A 355 45.92 16.04 4.06
N GLY A 356 45.01 16.80 3.45
CA GLY A 356 44.42 18.00 4.03
C GLY A 356 45.24 19.28 3.83
N ARG A 357 46.15 19.34 2.85
CA ARG A 357 46.88 20.57 2.49
C ARG A 357 46.60 20.99 1.06
N MET A 358 46.54 22.31 0.85
CA MET A 358 46.36 22.89 -0.48
C MET A 358 47.24 24.11 -0.71
N SER A 359 47.50 24.41 -1.98
CA SER A 359 48.02 25.70 -2.42
C SER A 359 47.32 26.13 -3.71
N ALA A 360 46.92 27.39 -3.79
CA ALA A 360 46.31 28.00 -4.97
C ALA A 360 47.27 29.01 -5.62
N TRP A 361 47.43 28.91 -6.94
CA TRP A 361 48.36 29.71 -7.73
C TRP A 361 47.64 30.35 -8.91
N GLY A 362 47.87 31.64 -9.16
CA GLY A 362 47.34 32.38 -10.29
C GLY A 362 48.37 32.57 -11.40
N LEU A 363 47.92 32.53 -12.65
CA LEU A 363 48.76 32.75 -13.83
C LEU A 363 48.16 33.82 -14.74
N HIS A 364 49.00 34.77 -15.14
CA HIS A 364 48.57 35.88 -16.00
C HIS A 364 48.72 35.53 -17.49
N SER A 365 47.71 35.88 -18.28
CA SER A 365 47.80 36.02 -19.75
C SER A 365 48.35 34.80 -20.50
N ILE A 366 47.93 33.58 -20.15
CA ILE A 366 48.44 32.37 -20.80
C ILE A 366 47.93 32.23 -22.26
N GLY A 367 46.75 32.78 -22.59
CA GLY A 367 46.13 32.72 -23.93
C GLY A 367 46.20 33.99 -24.81
N HIS A 368 46.59 35.16 -24.28
CA HIS A 368 46.53 36.43 -25.03
C HIS A 368 47.83 36.82 -25.77
N LYS A 369 47.73 37.70 -26.78
CA LYS A 369 48.89 38.33 -27.44
C LYS A 369 49.56 39.30 -26.46
N ARG A 370 50.89 39.23 -26.34
CA ARG A 370 51.69 40.06 -25.43
C ARG A 370 51.48 41.55 -25.69
N ARG A 371 51.39 42.35 -24.61
CA ARG A 371 51.69 43.79 -24.70
C ARG A 371 53.23 43.98 -24.76
N PRO A 372 53.76 44.87 -25.61
CA PRO A 372 55.19 45.16 -25.65
C PRO A 372 55.70 45.58 -24.27
N GLY A 373 56.73 44.89 -23.73
CA GLY A 373 57.34 45.20 -22.42
C GLY A 373 57.07 44.20 -21.28
N THR A 374 56.28 43.15 -21.50
CA THR A 374 56.10 42.08 -20.49
C THR A 374 57.27 41.07 -20.50
N PRO A 375 57.80 40.66 -19.33
CA PRO A 375 58.94 39.73 -19.24
C PRO A 375 58.67 38.39 -19.93
N THR A 376 59.73 37.75 -20.43
CA THR A 376 59.66 36.55 -21.26
C THR A 376 59.12 35.32 -20.51
N ALA A 377 59.47 35.20 -19.23
CA ALA A 377 58.94 34.19 -18.31
C ALA A 377 57.82 34.79 -17.45
N VAL A 378 56.63 34.18 -17.50
CA VAL A 378 55.52 34.52 -16.60
C VAL A 378 55.71 33.71 -15.32
N GLN A 379 56.05 34.38 -14.23
CA GLN A 379 56.13 33.74 -12.92
C GLN A 379 54.71 33.48 -12.38
N PRO A 380 54.42 32.27 -11.90
CA PRO A 380 53.20 31.98 -11.14
C PRO A 380 53.09 32.89 -9.91
N PHE A 381 51.89 33.39 -9.63
CA PHE A 381 51.57 34.20 -8.45
C PHE A 381 50.91 33.32 -7.39
N HIS A 382 51.35 33.34 -6.14
CA HIS A 382 50.71 32.59 -5.06
C HIS A 382 49.46 33.32 -4.55
N ILE A 383 48.32 32.62 -4.48
CA ILE A 383 47.05 33.18 -4.01
C ILE A 383 46.83 32.84 -2.53
N ALA A 384 46.75 31.55 -2.20
CA ALA A 384 46.43 31.09 -0.86
C ALA A 384 47.04 29.71 -0.56
N HIS A 385 47.35 29.47 0.70
CA HIS A 385 47.82 28.19 1.21
C HIS A 385 47.03 27.85 2.48
N THR A 386 46.73 26.57 2.69
CA THR A 386 46.13 26.12 3.94
C THR A 386 46.53 24.71 4.32
N GLU A 387 46.45 24.44 5.62
CA GLU A 387 46.59 23.14 6.25
C GLU A 387 45.32 22.81 7.04
N GLY A 388 45.06 21.52 7.24
CA GLY A 388 43.91 21.07 8.01
C GLY A 388 42.59 21.10 7.24
N LEU A 389 42.62 21.01 5.90
CA LEU A 389 41.41 20.75 5.12
C LEU A 389 40.78 19.42 5.56
N PRO A 390 39.43 19.36 5.62
CA PRO A 390 38.73 18.12 5.96
C PRO A 390 38.84 17.07 4.86
N LEU A 391 39.14 17.48 3.62
CA LEU A 391 39.39 16.57 2.51
C LEU A 391 40.67 15.75 2.73
N ARG A 392 40.51 14.46 2.98
CA ARG A 392 41.60 13.49 3.14
C ARG A 392 41.34 12.22 2.35
N LEU A 393 42.37 11.76 1.64
CA LEU A 393 42.35 10.53 0.86
C LEU A 393 43.08 9.42 1.62
N PRO A 394 42.57 8.17 1.58
CA PRO A 394 43.29 7.04 2.14
C PRO A 394 44.66 6.89 1.49
N PRO A 395 45.69 6.47 2.25
CA PRO A 395 47.05 6.35 1.73
C PRO A 395 47.07 5.43 0.51
N SER A 396 47.85 5.80 -0.51
CA SER A 396 47.99 5.06 -1.78
C SER A 396 46.75 4.92 -2.67
N THR A 397 45.66 5.65 -2.40
CA THR A 397 44.46 5.64 -3.26
C THR A 397 44.59 6.69 -4.38
N PRO A 398 44.61 6.30 -5.67
CA PRO A 398 44.54 7.25 -6.77
C PRO A 398 43.18 7.96 -6.76
N ALA A 399 43.18 9.26 -7.03
CA ALA A 399 41.95 10.05 -7.09
C ALA A 399 41.97 11.04 -8.26
N LEU A 400 40.79 11.35 -8.79
CA LEU A 400 40.58 12.34 -9.83
C LEU A 400 39.82 13.54 -9.25
N PRO A 401 40.41 14.74 -9.29
CA PRO A 401 39.75 15.94 -8.84
C PRO A 401 38.98 16.61 -9.98
N PHE A 402 37.82 17.18 -9.67
CA PHE A 402 37.10 18.09 -10.53
C PHE A 402 36.65 19.28 -9.69
N ALA A 403 36.76 20.50 -10.18
CA ALA A 403 36.20 21.66 -9.48
C ALA A 403 35.56 22.65 -10.43
N TRP A 404 34.65 23.46 -9.89
CA TRP A 404 33.99 24.52 -10.63
C TRP A 404 33.45 25.58 -9.67
N PHE A 405 33.05 26.71 -10.25
CA PHE A 405 32.31 27.74 -9.54
C PHE A 405 30.83 27.72 -9.90
N GLN A 406 29.99 27.94 -8.91
CA GLN A 406 28.57 28.22 -9.06
C GLN A 406 28.25 29.39 -8.15
N ASP A 407 27.92 30.53 -8.76
CA ASP A 407 27.73 31.80 -8.05
C ASP A 407 28.95 32.15 -7.17
N ASP A 408 28.78 32.25 -5.86
CA ASP A 408 29.84 32.54 -4.87
C ASP A 408 30.43 31.30 -4.20
N ASN A 409 30.07 30.10 -4.67
CA ASN A 409 30.57 28.82 -4.14
C ASN A 409 31.55 28.14 -5.09
N ILE A 410 32.61 27.57 -4.51
CA ILE A 410 33.46 26.58 -5.16
C ILE A 410 32.95 25.19 -4.80
N HIS A 411 32.80 24.34 -5.81
CA HIS A 411 32.47 22.94 -5.63
C HIS A 411 33.64 22.08 -6.10
N MET A 412 33.88 20.98 -5.39
CA MET A 412 34.96 20.05 -5.68
C MET A 412 34.46 18.61 -5.58
N LEU A 413 34.53 17.87 -6.68
CA LEU A 413 34.31 16.43 -6.69
C LEU A 413 35.65 15.70 -6.66
N MET A 414 35.73 14.69 -5.81
CA MET A 414 36.90 13.82 -5.72
C MET A 414 36.44 12.38 -5.91
N GLN A 415 36.85 11.77 -7.03
CA GLN A 415 36.60 10.35 -7.31
C GLN A 415 37.81 9.53 -6.86
N SER A 416 37.64 8.63 -5.89
CA SER A 416 38.63 7.63 -5.56
C SER A 416 38.54 6.43 -6.51
N ILE A 417 39.70 5.95 -6.98
CA ILE A 417 39.80 4.81 -7.90
C ILE A 417 40.35 3.61 -7.12
N GLY A 418 39.63 2.49 -7.10
CA GLY A 418 40.01 1.24 -6.44
C GLY A 418 38.80 0.48 -5.86
N GLY A 419 39.06 -0.63 -5.15
CA GLY A 419 38.05 -1.64 -4.82
C GLY A 419 36.85 -1.23 -3.96
N ALA A 420 36.83 0.00 -3.42
CA ALA A 420 35.70 0.58 -2.68
C ALA A 420 35.25 1.92 -3.27
N GLY A 421 35.49 2.16 -4.56
CA GLY A 421 35.35 3.44 -5.27
C GLY A 421 34.25 4.36 -4.74
N GLN A 422 34.58 5.63 -4.57
CA GLN A 422 33.71 6.64 -3.95
C GLN A 422 33.86 7.97 -4.69
N ILE A 423 32.77 8.72 -4.81
CA ILE A 423 32.80 10.12 -5.23
C ILE A 423 32.35 10.96 -4.03
N SER A 424 33.24 11.82 -3.52
CA SER A 424 32.90 12.79 -2.47
C SER A 424 32.69 14.18 -3.08
N TRP A 425 31.56 14.81 -2.77
CA TRP A 425 31.21 16.17 -3.17
C TRP A 425 31.50 17.13 -2.02
N TRP A 426 32.39 18.09 -2.27
CA TRP A 426 32.75 19.15 -1.34
C TRP A 426 32.29 20.49 -1.88
N GLN A 427 31.92 21.41 -0.99
CA GLN A 427 31.57 22.78 -1.35
C GLN A 427 32.11 23.77 -0.34
N GLY A 428 32.27 25.03 -0.72
CA GLY A 428 32.68 26.10 0.18
C GLY A 428 32.56 27.46 -0.48
N LEU A 429 32.53 28.52 0.33
CA LEU A 429 32.47 29.88 -0.18
C LEU A 429 33.79 30.27 -0.84
N VAL A 430 33.73 30.95 -1.98
CA VAL A 430 34.91 31.48 -2.68
C VAL A 430 35.71 32.41 -1.78
N GLU A 431 35.04 33.22 -0.95
CA GLU A 431 35.67 34.12 0.03
C GLU A 431 36.52 33.35 1.05
N SER A 432 35.97 32.30 1.69
CA SER A 432 36.71 31.53 2.70
C SER A 432 37.79 30.67 2.04
N PHE A 433 37.51 30.07 0.89
CA PHE A 433 38.41 29.15 0.20
C PHE A 433 39.72 29.82 -0.24
N PHE A 434 39.68 31.05 -0.76
CA PHE A 434 40.87 31.80 -1.19
C PHE A 434 41.39 32.80 -0.14
N SER A 435 40.77 32.87 1.05
CA SER A 435 41.26 33.72 2.13
C SER A 435 42.66 33.29 2.59
N THR A 436 43.50 34.23 2.99
CA THR A 436 44.79 33.94 3.65
C THR A 436 44.62 33.72 5.16
N SER A 437 43.45 34.07 5.74
CA SER A 437 43.19 34.02 7.18
C SER A 437 42.20 32.94 7.62
N ALA A 438 41.45 32.33 6.69
CA ALA A 438 40.47 31.30 7.02
C ALA A 438 41.14 29.99 7.46
N SER A 439 40.58 29.34 8.49
CA SER A 439 41.04 28.03 8.95
C SER A 439 40.75 26.95 7.90
N GLY A 440 41.53 25.86 7.87
CA GLY A 440 41.33 24.79 6.88
C GLY A 440 39.94 24.13 6.95
N ALA A 441 39.32 24.07 8.14
CA ALA A 441 38.00 23.50 8.36
C ALA A 441 36.85 24.37 7.78
N GLU A 442 37.05 25.68 7.65
CA GLU A 442 36.04 26.63 7.15
C GLU A 442 36.04 26.78 5.62
N ARG A 443 36.99 26.13 4.93
CA ARG A 443 37.17 26.29 3.47
C ARG A 443 36.34 25.34 2.64
N LEU A 444 36.07 24.13 3.15
CA LEU A 444 35.30 23.11 2.46
C LEU A 444 34.46 22.32 3.46
N GLU A 445 33.20 22.04 3.11
CA GLU A 445 32.32 21.11 3.79
C GLU A 445 31.96 19.94 2.85
N LEU A 446 31.74 18.76 3.41
CA LEU A 446 31.31 17.59 2.65
C LEU A 446 29.79 17.66 2.44
N ALA A 447 29.36 17.87 1.20
CA ALA A 447 27.94 17.94 0.86
C ALA A 447 27.31 16.55 0.73
N ASN A 448 27.97 15.61 0.04
CA ASN A 448 27.52 14.22 -0.05
C ASN A 448 28.65 13.25 -0.45
N THR A 449 28.40 11.96 -0.28
CA THR A 449 29.26 10.86 -0.70
C THR A 449 28.46 9.85 -1.51
N TRP A 450 28.87 9.60 -2.76
CA TRP A 450 28.32 8.55 -3.59
C TRP A 450 29.23 7.33 -3.56
N ARG A 451 28.67 6.18 -3.18
CA ARG A 451 29.32 4.87 -3.09
C ARG A 451 28.28 3.80 -3.40
N GLY A 452 28.72 2.61 -3.74
CA GLY A 452 27.81 1.47 -3.73
C GLY A 452 27.66 0.93 -2.32
N THR A 453 26.44 0.54 -2.01
CA THR A 453 26.10 -0.11 -0.75
C THR A 453 25.51 -1.46 -1.06
N ASP A 454 26.03 -2.49 -0.39
CA ASP A 454 25.38 -3.78 -0.34
C ASP A 454 24.09 -3.62 0.50
N ILE A 455 22.93 -3.97 -0.07
CA ILE A 455 21.65 -3.90 0.67
C ILE A 455 21.69 -4.83 1.90
N ALA A 456 22.58 -5.84 1.88
CA ALA A 456 22.88 -6.72 3.00
C ALA A 456 23.38 -5.97 4.26
N ASN A 457 23.91 -4.75 4.13
CA ASN A 457 24.33 -3.92 5.25
C ASN A 457 23.19 -3.06 5.82
N TRP A 458 22.06 -2.94 5.13
CA TRP A 458 20.80 -2.38 5.65
C TRP A 458 20.07 -3.44 6.49
N LYS A 459 20.69 -3.86 7.59
CA LYS A 459 20.07 -4.77 8.57
C LYS A 459 19.19 -3.97 9.52
N GLY A 460 17.89 -3.96 9.23
CA GLY A 460 16.83 -3.60 10.16
C GLY A 460 15.80 -4.72 10.22
N VAL A 461 15.98 -5.62 11.20
CA VAL A 461 15.15 -6.79 11.53
C VAL A 461 15.44 -8.06 10.69
N ASP A 462 16.08 -9.00 11.39
CA ASP A 462 16.29 -10.44 11.20
C ASP A 462 16.89 -10.97 9.88
N ALA A 463 18.04 -11.64 10.03
CA ALA A 463 18.97 -12.05 8.99
C ALA A 463 18.51 -13.20 8.08
N ASN A 464 17.23 -13.56 8.00
CA ASN A 464 16.76 -14.70 7.20
C ASN A 464 15.55 -14.40 6.28
N GLY A 465 15.23 -13.13 6.02
CA GLY A 465 14.40 -12.76 4.88
C GLY A 465 15.15 -12.93 3.57
N GLU A 466 15.43 -14.18 3.17
CA GLU A 466 15.88 -14.47 1.81
C GLU A 466 14.90 -13.81 0.84
N SER A 467 15.45 -13.10 -0.15
CA SER A 467 14.67 -12.54 -1.25
C SER A 467 13.82 -13.65 -1.87
N ALA A 468 12.52 -13.64 -1.59
CA ALA A 468 11.56 -14.54 -2.19
C ALA A 468 11.38 -14.15 -3.67
N GLY A 469 12.35 -14.52 -4.50
CA GLY A 469 12.19 -14.49 -5.94
C GLY A 469 11.22 -15.59 -6.32
N SER A 470 9.96 -15.25 -6.61
CA SER A 470 9.00 -16.05 -7.42
C SER A 470 8.95 -17.58 -7.16
N GLN A 471 9.34 -18.08 -5.99
CA GLN A 471 9.23 -19.50 -5.68
C GLN A 471 7.88 -19.72 -5.01
N LYS A 472 7.02 -20.44 -5.73
CA LYS A 472 5.76 -20.97 -5.20
C LYS A 472 6.06 -21.81 -3.95
N GLY A 473 5.71 -21.25 -2.81
CA GLY A 473 5.73 -21.89 -1.49
C GLY A 473 7.02 -21.65 -0.69
N ILE A 474 6.86 -21.03 0.49
CA ILE A 474 7.73 -21.11 1.71
C ILE A 474 8.96 -20.15 1.67
N VAL A 475 9.37 -19.32 2.66
CA VAL A 475 8.99 -18.99 4.06
C VAL A 475 9.53 -17.59 4.42
N SER A 476 8.76 -16.76 5.13
CA SER A 476 9.35 -15.73 6.01
C SER A 476 9.63 -16.42 7.35
N ALA A 477 10.90 -16.56 7.72
CA ALA A 477 11.34 -17.10 9.01
C ALA A 477 11.84 -15.95 9.88
N THR A 478 11.08 -15.63 10.94
CA THR A 478 11.66 -14.93 12.10
C THR A 478 12.31 -15.98 13.00
N GLU A 479 13.19 -15.59 13.91
CA GLU A 479 13.90 -16.53 14.82
C GLU A 479 12.96 -17.42 15.67
N GLN A 480 11.64 -17.12 15.70
CA GLN A 480 10.64 -17.79 16.54
C GLN A 480 9.48 -18.44 15.76
N HIS A 481 9.17 -17.96 14.54
CA HIS A 481 8.01 -18.41 13.77
C HIS A 481 8.33 -18.55 12.27
N SER A 482 7.80 -19.60 11.64
CA SER A 482 7.81 -19.73 10.18
C SER A 482 6.38 -19.72 9.64
N THR A 483 6.16 -18.91 8.61
CA THR A 483 4.86 -18.78 7.93
C THR A 483 4.92 -19.45 6.55
N LYS A 484 3.96 -20.32 6.26
CA LYS A 484 3.88 -21.08 5.01
C LYS A 484 2.51 -20.93 4.38
N LEU A 485 2.45 -20.74 3.07
CA LEU A 485 1.22 -20.76 2.30
C LEU A 485 1.08 -22.13 1.61
N SER A 486 -0.03 -22.83 1.86
CA SER A 486 -0.42 -24.07 1.19
C SER A 486 -1.00 -23.78 -0.20
N GLU A 487 -0.95 -24.76 -1.12
CA GLU A 487 -1.57 -24.68 -2.46
C GLU A 487 -3.09 -24.38 -2.38
N ASP A 488 -3.74 -24.85 -1.31
CA ASP A 488 -5.16 -24.64 -1.04
C ASP A 488 -5.48 -23.23 -0.50
N GLY A 489 -4.50 -22.34 -0.34
CA GLY A 489 -4.71 -20.98 0.15
C GLY A 489 -4.71 -20.83 1.67
N ARG A 490 -4.15 -21.80 2.39
CA ARG A 490 -4.06 -21.79 3.85
C ARG A 490 -2.71 -21.26 4.31
N VAL A 491 -2.71 -20.28 5.20
CA VAL A 491 -1.49 -19.84 5.89
C VAL A 491 -1.32 -20.70 7.14
N THR A 492 -0.21 -21.43 7.19
CA THR A 492 0.20 -22.28 8.32
C THR A 492 1.34 -21.62 9.05
N ILE A 493 1.20 -21.48 10.37
CA ILE A 493 2.20 -20.86 11.24
C ILE A 493 2.81 -21.98 12.09
N LEU A 494 4.11 -22.21 11.93
CA LEU A 494 4.86 -23.19 12.69
C LEU A 494 5.76 -22.44 13.68
N GLY A 495 5.54 -22.64 14.97
CA GLY A 495 6.50 -22.22 16.00
C GLY A 495 7.76 -23.09 15.94
N GLN A 496 8.94 -22.48 15.97
CA GLN A 496 10.19 -23.23 16.16
C GLN A 496 10.44 -23.42 17.66
N GLN A 497 10.63 -24.65 18.11
CA GLN A 497 11.16 -24.95 19.45
C GLN A 497 12.56 -25.54 19.38
N ASP A 498 13.37 -25.10 20.35
CA ASP A 498 14.53 -25.82 20.84
C ASP A 498 14.11 -27.22 21.31
N SER A 499 14.94 -28.19 20.95
CA SER A 499 14.77 -29.62 21.17
C SER A 499 14.16 -30.04 22.52
N GLN A 500 13.00 -30.73 22.43
CA GLN A 500 12.38 -31.71 23.34
C GLN A 500 11.04 -31.32 23.99
N ARG A 501 9.97 -31.89 23.39
CA ARG A 501 8.64 -32.25 23.91
C ARG A 501 7.50 -31.23 23.76
N ASP A 502 6.37 -31.83 23.37
CA ASP A 502 5.01 -31.35 23.15
C ASP A 502 4.70 -30.64 21.82
N THR A 503 3.70 -31.22 21.13
CA THR A 503 3.17 -30.81 19.83
C THR A 503 2.38 -29.51 19.97
N ASP A 504 3.00 -28.36 19.68
CA ASP A 504 2.26 -27.10 19.62
C ASP A 504 1.32 -27.06 18.40
N ALA A 505 0.14 -26.47 18.63
CA ALA A 505 -0.96 -26.39 17.69
C ALA A 505 -0.56 -25.62 16.42
N GLU A 506 -0.58 -26.30 15.28
CA GLU A 506 -0.49 -25.67 13.95
C GLU A 506 -1.67 -24.70 13.80
N ARG A 507 -1.37 -23.39 13.75
CA ARG A 507 -2.41 -22.39 13.46
C ARG A 507 -2.57 -22.27 11.96
N VAL A 508 -3.79 -22.53 11.50
CA VAL A 508 -4.17 -22.48 10.09
C VAL A 508 -5.15 -21.33 9.89
N VAL A 509 -4.81 -20.41 8.99
CA VAL A 509 -5.68 -19.30 8.60
C VAL A 509 -6.17 -19.54 7.17
N GLU A 510 -7.48 -19.61 7.00
CA GLU A 510 -8.14 -19.73 5.70
C GLU A 510 -8.20 -18.35 5.04
N THR A 511 -7.58 -18.20 3.87
CA THR A 511 -7.50 -16.89 3.18
C THR A 511 -8.50 -16.77 2.02
N GLY A 512 -9.03 -17.91 1.54
CA GLY A 512 -9.95 -17.97 0.41
C GLY A 512 -9.30 -17.70 -0.95
N ILE A 513 -7.97 -17.51 -1.00
CA ILE A 513 -7.22 -17.35 -2.25
C ILE A 513 -6.64 -18.70 -2.66
N THR A 514 -7.11 -19.27 -3.76
CA THR A 514 -6.46 -20.43 -4.37
C THR A 514 -5.30 -19.97 -5.25
N ASN A 515 -4.15 -20.65 -5.19
CA ASN A 515 -2.93 -20.30 -5.94
C ASN A 515 -2.37 -18.88 -5.67
N GLY A 516 -2.57 -18.33 -4.47
CA GLY A 516 -1.97 -17.05 -4.09
C GLY A 516 -0.47 -17.12 -3.81
N VAL A 517 0.15 -15.96 -3.62
CA VAL A 517 1.57 -15.82 -3.25
C VAL A 517 1.69 -15.08 -1.92
N LEU A 518 2.51 -15.61 -1.00
CA LEU A 518 2.90 -14.91 0.22
C LEU A 518 4.09 -13.99 -0.11
N LEU A 519 3.87 -12.67 -0.10
CA LEU A 519 4.90 -11.69 -0.44
C LEU A 519 5.78 -11.34 0.78
N ALA A 520 5.17 -11.20 1.95
CA ALA A 520 5.86 -10.88 3.19
C ALA A 520 5.04 -11.34 4.40
N ALA A 521 5.69 -11.59 5.52
CA ALA A 521 5.02 -11.78 6.81
C ALA A 521 5.95 -11.40 7.96
N ASN A 522 5.38 -10.85 9.02
CA ASN A 522 6.04 -10.62 10.31
C ASN A 522 5.33 -11.44 11.40
N THR A 523 5.50 -11.07 12.68
CA THR A 523 4.85 -11.76 13.81
C THR A 523 3.36 -11.48 13.95
N GLU A 524 2.85 -10.41 13.35
CA GLU A 524 1.47 -9.94 13.50
C GLU A 524 0.64 -10.06 12.21
N VAL A 525 1.26 -9.89 11.04
CA VAL A 525 0.60 -9.66 9.75
C VAL A 525 1.28 -10.43 8.63
N ALA A 526 0.48 -11.05 7.77
CA ALA A 526 0.88 -11.64 6.49
C ALA A 526 0.32 -10.84 5.31
N VAL A 527 1.14 -10.66 4.28
CA VAL A 527 0.83 -9.96 3.03
C VAL A 527 0.72 -10.99 1.91
N LEU A 528 -0.48 -11.16 1.38
CA LEU A 528 -0.81 -12.14 0.35
C LEU A 528 -1.26 -11.45 -0.93
N LEU A 529 -0.93 -12.06 -2.06
CA LEU A 529 -1.36 -11.63 -3.38
C LEU A 529 -2.21 -12.71 -4.03
N GLY A 530 -3.33 -12.31 -4.62
CA GLY A 530 -4.18 -13.17 -5.44
C GLY A 530 -3.49 -13.63 -6.72
N PRO A 531 -4.08 -14.60 -7.44
CA PRO A 531 -3.49 -15.19 -8.65
C PRO A 531 -3.33 -14.19 -9.82
N ASP A 532 -4.09 -13.09 -9.81
CA ASP A 532 -4.06 -12.05 -10.85
C ASP A 532 -3.04 -10.93 -10.54
N ASP A 533 -2.17 -11.11 -9.55
CA ASP A 533 -1.15 -10.15 -9.06
C ASP A 533 -1.68 -8.77 -8.60
N ASN A 534 -3.00 -8.58 -8.57
CA ASN A 534 -3.63 -7.30 -8.24
C ASN A 534 -4.48 -7.36 -6.96
N LYS A 535 -4.90 -8.53 -6.49
CA LYS A 535 -5.74 -8.64 -5.30
C LYS A 535 -4.87 -8.77 -4.05
N LEU A 536 -4.71 -7.70 -3.29
CA LEU A 536 -3.99 -7.66 -2.03
C LEU A 536 -4.87 -8.15 -0.88
N LEU A 537 -4.34 -9.06 -0.07
CA LEU A 537 -4.91 -9.42 1.23
C LEU A 537 -3.89 -9.21 2.36
N LEU A 538 -4.33 -8.55 3.43
CA LEU A 538 -3.59 -8.44 4.69
C LEU A 538 -4.32 -9.26 5.74
N VAL A 539 -3.59 -10.15 6.40
CA VAL A 539 -4.13 -11.14 7.34
C VAL A 539 -3.47 -10.96 8.69
N ASP A 540 -4.28 -10.84 9.74
CA ASP A 540 -3.82 -10.90 11.12
C ASP A 540 -3.48 -12.36 11.46
N ILE A 541 -2.20 -12.61 11.70
CA ILE A 541 -1.63 -13.92 12.00
C ILE A 541 -1.95 -14.35 13.44
N LEU A 542 -2.09 -13.38 14.37
CA LEU A 542 -2.33 -13.66 15.78
C LEU A 542 -3.74 -14.17 16.01
N ASP A 543 -4.73 -13.50 15.41
CA ASP A 543 -6.15 -13.79 15.60
C ASP A 543 -6.75 -14.63 14.46
N GLY A 544 -6.08 -14.69 13.31
CA GLY A 544 -6.51 -15.48 12.15
C GLY A 544 -7.63 -14.82 11.33
N TYR A 545 -7.72 -13.49 11.32
CA TYR A 545 -8.71 -12.74 10.55
C TYR A 545 -8.11 -12.12 9.29
N VAL A 546 -8.90 -12.09 8.22
CA VAL A 546 -8.59 -11.22 7.07
C VAL A 546 -8.96 -9.79 7.45
N GLU A 547 -7.96 -8.92 7.52
CA GLU A 547 -8.11 -7.53 7.97
C GLU A 547 -8.37 -6.57 6.81
N HIS A 548 -7.75 -6.81 5.65
CA HIS A 548 -7.83 -5.92 4.49
C HIS A 548 -7.87 -6.70 3.19
N CYS A 549 -8.75 -6.29 2.29
CA CYS A 549 -8.82 -6.82 0.94
C CYS A 549 -9.00 -5.67 -0.05
N GLN A 550 -8.08 -5.52 -0.99
CA GLN A 550 -8.13 -4.45 -1.99
C GLN A 550 -7.64 -4.94 -3.34
N VAL A 551 -8.29 -4.49 -4.41
CA VAL A 551 -7.76 -4.63 -5.77
C VAL A 551 -6.86 -3.42 -6.05
N LEU A 552 -5.59 -3.68 -6.31
CA LEU A 552 -4.57 -2.70 -6.63
C LEU A 552 -4.67 -2.26 -8.10
N ASP A 553 -4.38 -0.99 -8.36
CA ASP A 553 -4.35 -0.44 -9.72
C ASP A 553 -3.18 -0.97 -10.55
N LEU A 554 -2.08 -1.31 -9.88
CA LEU A 554 -0.83 -1.80 -10.46
C LEU A 554 -0.50 -3.17 -9.86
N PRO A 555 0.11 -4.10 -10.62
CA PRO A 555 0.51 -5.39 -10.10
C PRO A 555 1.59 -5.24 -9.04
N ALA A 556 1.46 -5.98 -7.94
CA ALA A 556 2.48 -6.01 -6.89
C ALA A 556 3.59 -6.99 -7.27
N ARG A 557 4.85 -6.58 -7.08
CA ARG A 557 6.04 -7.40 -7.36
C ARG A 557 6.69 -7.95 -6.11
N SER A 558 6.76 -7.14 -5.06
CA SER A 558 7.31 -7.52 -3.77
C SER A 558 6.67 -6.71 -2.65
N ALA A 559 6.79 -7.18 -1.41
CA ALA A 559 6.32 -6.45 -0.25
C ALA A 559 7.29 -6.61 0.92
N GLN A 560 7.21 -5.72 1.89
CA GLN A 560 7.92 -5.87 3.16
C GLN A 560 7.11 -5.24 4.28
N CYS A 561 7.08 -5.90 5.43
CA CYS A 561 6.37 -5.46 6.63
C CYS A 561 7.35 -5.22 7.79
N VAL A 562 7.03 -4.23 8.64
CA VAL A 562 7.78 -3.91 9.86
C VAL A 562 6.80 -3.70 11.01
N VAL A 563 7.18 -4.16 12.21
CA VAL A 563 6.44 -3.91 13.46
C VAL A 563 7.13 -2.77 14.19
N LEU A 564 6.42 -1.68 14.45
CA LEU A 564 6.95 -0.52 15.20
C LEU A 564 6.56 -0.54 16.68
N GLY A 565 5.52 -1.30 17.01
CA GLY A 565 4.95 -1.48 18.34
C GLY A 565 3.86 -2.56 18.30
N PRO A 566 3.28 -2.94 19.44
CA PRO A 566 2.25 -3.97 19.49
C PRO A 566 1.01 -3.52 18.69
N ARG A 567 0.60 -4.32 17.70
CA ARG A 567 -0.49 -4.02 16.75
C ARG A 567 -0.29 -2.69 16.00
N GLN A 568 0.97 -2.35 15.73
CA GLN A 568 1.40 -1.17 14.96
C GLN A 568 2.31 -1.60 13.80
N SER A 569 1.73 -2.41 12.92
CA SER A 569 2.42 -2.90 11.72
C SER A 569 2.30 -1.91 10.56
N ILE A 570 3.38 -1.78 9.78
CA ILE A 570 3.43 -1.02 8.52
C ILE A 570 3.86 -1.96 7.40
N VAL A 571 3.24 -1.82 6.24
CA VAL A 571 3.51 -2.62 5.05
C VAL A 571 3.88 -1.71 3.89
N ALA A 572 4.99 -2.00 3.21
CA ALA A 572 5.35 -1.42 1.92
C ALA A 572 5.11 -2.45 0.81
N ILE A 573 4.47 -2.02 -0.27
CA ILE A 573 4.17 -2.84 -1.44
C ILE A 573 4.83 -2.19 -2.65
N ALA A 574 5.81 -2.88 -3.25
CA ALA A 574 6.48 -2.42 -4.46
C ALA A 574 5.77 -2.93 -5.71
N HIS A 575 5.54 -1.99 -6.62
CA HIS A 575 5.22 -2.20 -8.02
C HIS A 575 6.50 -2.08 -8.85
N ASP A 576 6.37 -2.01 -10.19
CA ASP A 576 7.53 -1.88 -11.07
C ASP A 576 8.37 -0.62 -10.77
N ASN A 577 7.74 0.54 -10.51
CA ASN A 577 8.44 1.82 -10.32
C ASN A 577 7.89 2.72 -9.18
N SER A 578 6.99 2.17 -8.35
CA SER A 578 6.43 2.87 -7.19
C SER A 578 6.23 1.93 -6.01
N VAL A 579 6.20 2.49 -4.81
CA VAL A 579 5.95 1.78 -3.54
C VAL A 579 4.79 2.44 -2.82
N ASP A 580 3.77 1.66 -2.49
CA ASP A 580 2.67 2.10 -1.62
C ASP A 580 2.93 1.67 -0.18
N VAL A 581 2.77 2.60 0.76
CA VAL A 581 2.96 2.35 2.19
C VAL A 581 1.62 2.38 2.90
N PHE A 582 1.30 1.31 3.62
CA PHE A 582 0.08 1.14 4.41
C PHE A 582 0.41 1.01 5.89
N ALA A 583 -0.43 1.59 6.75
CA ALA A 583 -0.34 1.44 8.19
C ALA A 583 -1.59 0.78 8.76
N GLN A 584 -1.38 -0.10 9.75
CA GLN A 584 -2.46 -0.80 10.44
C GLN A 584 -3.27 0.18 11.29
N GLY A 585 -4.60 0.08 11.22
CA GLY A 585 -5.52 0.85 12.05
C GLY A 585 -6.49 -0.04 12.82
N LYS A 586 -7.67 0.52 13.13
CA LYS A 586 -8.73 -0.11 13.93
C LYS A 586 -9.78 -0.80 13.07
N TYR A 587 -10.50 -1.74 13.67
CA TYR A 587 -11.75 -2.26 13.10
C TYR A 587 -12.86 -1.21 13.19
N LYS A 588 -13.60 -1.03 12.08
CA LYS A 588 -14.74 -0.12 11.96
C LYS A 588 -15.95 -0.88 11.41
N GLU A 589 -17.10 -0.75 12.08
CA GLU A 589 -18.36 -1.33 11.61
C GLU A 589 -18.92 -0.58 10.39
N GLY A 590 -19.45 -1.31 9.41
CA GLY A 590 -20.20 -0.75 8.28
C GLY A 590 -19.37 -0.42 7.03
N ASN A 591 -18.11 -0.84 6.97
CA ASN A 591 -17.30 -0.76 5.76
C ASN A 591 -17.43 -2.04 4.93
N ASP A 592 -18.21 -2.01 3.85
CA ASP A 592 -18.36 -3.10 2.87
C ASP A 592 -17.03 -3.66 2.31
N ALA A 593 -15.91 -2.94 2.50
CA ALA A 593 -14.62 -3.23 1.89
C ALA A 593 -13.53 -3.70 2.87
N MET A 594 -13.83 -4.05 4.14
CA MET A 594 -12.81 -4.50 5.11
C MET A 594 -11.60 -3.55 5.21
N GLN A 595 -11.83 -2.23 5.24
CA GLN A 595 -10.73 -1.25 5.25
C GLN A 595 -10.28 -0.94 6.69
N SER A 596 -9.40 -1.78 7.25
CA SER A 596 -8.75 -1.55 8.55
C SER A 596 -7.32 -1.02 8.43
N TRP A 597 -6.82 -0.90 7.20
CA TRP A 597 -5.49 -0.40 6.86
C TRP A 597 -5.59 0.91 6.06
N TYR A 598 -4.71 1.85 6.36
CA TYR A 598 -4.71 3.19 5.79
C TYR A 598 -3.54 3.37 4.83
N HIS A 599 -3.80 3.86 3.62
CA HIS A 599 -2.75 4.27 2.69
C HIS A 599 -2.13 5.58 3.17
N ILE A 600 -0.80 5.58 3.35
CA ILE A 600 -0.07 6.69 3.96
C ILE A 600 0.58 7.58 2.90
N ARG A 601 1.27 6.96 1.94
CA ARG A 601 1.95 7.68 0.85
C ARG A 601 2.37 6.72 -0.25
N ARG A 602 2.63 7.30 -1.43
CA ARG A 602 3.22 6.60 -2.58
C ARG A 602 4.60 7.19 -2.88
N ILE A 603 5.63 6.33 -2.87
CA ILE A 603 7.01 6.70 -3.22
C ILE A 603 7.25 6.28 -4.67
N SER A 604 7.74 7.19 -5.54
CA SER A 604 7.98 6.86 -6.95
C SER A 604 9.43 7.10 -7.38
N VAL A 605 10.01 6.09 -8.02
CA VAL A 605 11.31 6.15 -8.72
C VAL A 605 11.16 6.25 -10.24
N ALA A 606 9.92 6.36 -10.75
CA ALA A 606 9.61 6.34 -12.18
C ALA A 606 10.37 7.41 -13.00
N HIS A 607 10.67 8.56 -12.39
CA HIS A 607 11.44 9.63 -13.03
C HIS A 607 12.87 9.21 -13.40
N THR A 608 13.43 8.19 -12.73
CA THR A 608 14.79 7.70 -12.96
C THR A 608 14.90 6.77 -14.15
N GLY A 609 13.79 6.14 -14.58
CA GLY A 609 13.77 5.10 -15.60
C GLY A 609 14.23 3.71 -15.12
N LEU A 610 14.31 3.50 -13.79
CA LEU A 610 14.68 2.22 -13.18
C LEU A 610 13.47 1.50 -12.60
N ASP A 611 13.52 0.17 -12.64
CA ASP A 611 12.57 -0.71 -11.96
C ASP A 611 13.07 -1.07 -10.56
N ILE A 612 12.15 -1.18 -9.61
CA ILE A 612 12.43 -1.51 -8.22
C ILE A 612 12.82 -2.99 -8.12
N THR A 613 13.98 -3.25 -7.51
CA THR A 613 14.53 -4.60 -7.35
C THR A 613 14.44 -5.12 -5.92
N GLY A 614 14.30 -4.25 -4.92
CA GLY A 614 14.21 -4.66 -3.52
C GLY A 614 13.83 -3.54 -2.56
N LEU A 615 13.28 -3.95 -1.41
CA LEU A 615 12.85 -3.09 -0.30
C LEU A 615 13.53 -3.52 1.01
N ALA A 616 13.86 -2.56 1.87
CA ALA A 616 14.37 -2.82 3.22
C ALA A 616 13.86 -1.77 4.23
N TRP A 617 13.22 -2.21 5.32
CA TRP A 617 12.89 -1.35 6.46
C TRP A 617 14.05 -1.28 7.46
N ARG A 618 14.17 -0.15 8.14
CA ARG A 618 14.91 -0.02 9.40
C ARG A 618 13.95 -0.01 10.58
N SER A 619 14.44 -0.34 11.78
CA SER A 619 13.65 -0.35 13.02
C SER A 619 13.12 1.03 13.42
N ASP A 620 13.68 2.11 12.86
CA ASP A 620 13.23 3.49 13.05
C ASP A 620 12.11 3.92 12.07
N GLY A 621 11.65 3.03 11.20
CA GLY A 621 10.62 3.32 10.20
C GLY A 621 11.17 3.96 8.92
N THR A 622 12.50 3.97 8.71
CA THR A 622 13.10 4.40 7.43
C THR A 622 12.97 3.30 6.38
N LEU A 623 12.51 3.65 5.17
CA LEU A 623 12.41 2.73 4.04
C LEU A 623 13.54 2.96 3.04
N ALA A 624 14.29 1.90 2.75
CA ALA A 624 15.22 1.82 1.63
C ALA A 624 14.54 1.14 0.42
N VAL A 625 14.69 1.76 -0.75
CA VAL A 625 14.23 1.24 -2.03
C VAL A 625 15.45 1.09 -2.95
N THR A 626 15.66 -0.11 -3.49
CA THR A 626 16.70 -0.34 -4.49
C THR A 626 16.12 -0.42 -5.88
N ALA A 627 16.78 0.24 -6.84
CA ALA A 627 16.47 0.15 -8.25
C ALA A 627 17.78 0.19 -9.03
N GLY A 628 18.03 -0.82 -9.87
CA GLY A 628 19.33 -0.99 -10.54
C GLY A 628 20.50 -1.06 -9.54
N THR A 629 21.52 -0.20 -9.71
CA THR A 629 22.63 -0.04 -8.76
C THR A 629 22.38 1.03 -7.69
N ALA A 630 21.24 1.72 -7.75
CA ALA A 630 20.94 2.84 -6.89
C ALA A 630 20.13 2.41 -5.66
N LEU A 631 20.45 3.00 -4.51
CA LEU A 631 19.67 2.92 -3.28
C LEU A 631 19.07 4.29 -2.99
N PHE A 632 17.75 4.32 -2.80
CA PHE A 632 16.96 5.47 -2.44
C PHE A 632 16.48 5.31 -1.01
N VAL A 633 16.73 6.31 -0.17
CA VAL A 633 16.28 6.33 1.22
C VAL A 633 15.12 7.32 1.34
N ALA A 634 13.93 6.80 1.61
CA ALA A 634 12.75 7.62 1.82
C ALA A 634 12.81 8.30 3.19
N ASP A 635 12.28 9.53 3.26
CA ASP A 635 12.14 10.26 4.52
C ASP A 635 11.22 9.48 5.49
N THR A 636 11.51 9.49 6.78
CA THR A 636 10.63 8.90 7.81
C THR A 636 9.39 9.74 8.06
N ASN A 637 9.39 11.00 7.61
CA ASN A 637 8.26 11.90 7.68
C ASN A 637 7.24 11.62 6.56
N ALA A 638 6.01 11.31 6.94
CA ALA A 638 4.87 11.28 6.04
C ALA A 638 4.31 12.70 5.85
N PRO A 639 4.16 13.18 4.60
CA PRO A 639 3.51 14.46 4.33
C PRO A 639 2.01 14.33 4.61
N LEU A 640 1.53 15.08 5.60
CA LEU A 640 0.12 15.00 6.01
C LEU A 640 -0.84 15.48 4.91
N ASN A 641 -0.33 16.24 3.94
CA ASN A 641 -1.09 16.71 2.78
C ASN A 641 -1.46 15.64 1.75
N GLU A 642 -0.74 14.52 1.74
CA GLU A 642 -1.00 13.41 0.81
C GLU A 642 -1.99 12.38 1.39
N LEU A 643 -2.26 12.45 2.69
CA LEU A 643 -3.21 11.57 3.36
C LEU A 643 -4.66 11.92 2.95
N GLN A 644 -5.50 10.90 2.93
CA GLN A 644 -6.95 11.06 2.78
C GLN A 644 -7.51 11.96 3.90
N GLU A 645 -8.51 12.78 3.58
CA GLU A 645 -9.08 13.78 4.51
C GLU A 645 -9.53 13.17 5.84
N GLU A 646 -10.17 12.01 5.81
CA GLU A 646 -10.61 11.29 7.01
C GLU A 646 -9.44 10.84 7.89
N THR A 647 -8.34 10.40 7.27
CA THR A 647 -7.13 9.99 7.99
C THR A 647 -6.48 11.20 8.66
N ARG A 648 -6.44 12.35 7.97
CA ARG A 648 -5.91 13.59 8.54
C ARG A 648 -6.72 14.08 9.75
N GLN A 649 -8.05 14.03 9.65
CA GLN A 649 -8.93 14.40 10.75
C GLN A 649 -8.73 13.51 11.97
N LEU A 650 -8.55 12.19 11.76
CA LEU A 650 -8.28 11.24 12.85
C LEU A 650 -6.98 11.51 13.61
N LEU A 651 -5.98 12.08 12.94
CA LEU A 651 -4.67 12.38 13.52
C LEU A 651 -4.65 13.71 14.32
N ASP A 652 -5.75 14.48 14.33
CA ASP A 652 -5.83 15.83 14.92
C ASP A 652 -4.68 16.76 14.49
N ALA A 653 -4.16 16.57 13.28
CA ALA A 653 -3.03 17.37 12.81
C ALA A 653 -3.48 18.82 12.55
N ASN A 654 -2.77 19.78 13.13
CA ASN A 654 -3.04 21.19 12.87
C ASN A 654 -2.76 21.53 11.40
N GLU A 655 -3.40 22.58 10.85
CA GLU A 655 -3.08 23.05 9.48
C GLU A 655 -1.61 23.49 9.33
N GLU A 656 -0.94 23.81 10.45
CA GLU A 656 0.49 24.14 10.50
C GLU A 656 1.41 22.91 10.41
N ASP A 657 0.92 21.73 10.79
CA ASP A 657 1.69 20.48 10.78
C ASP A 657 1.79 19.95 9.34
N ARG A 658 2.97 20.09 8.73
CA ARG A 658 3.21 19.66 7.35
C ARG A 658 3.57 18.18 7.24
N THR A 659 4.15 17.60 8.30
CA THR A 659 4.75 16.26 8.28
C THR A 659 4.68 15.59 9.65
N MET A 660 4.54 14.26 9.67
CA MET A 660 4.59 13.45 10.90
C MET A 660 5.48 12.22 10.70
N GLN A 661 6.23 11.82 11.73
CA GLN A 661 7.04 10.60 11.71
C GLN A 661 6.16 9.34 11.62
N LEU A 662 6.51 8.40 10.73
CA LEU A 662 5.76 7.15 10.51
C LEU A 662 5.40 6.38 11.81
N PRO A 663 6.32 6.17 12.78
CA PRO A 663 5.99 5.50 14.03
C PRO A 663 4.93 6.23 14.86
N SER A 664 5.00 7.56 14.94
CA SER A 664 4.00 8.38 15.64
C SER A 664 2.64 8.27 14.96
N LEU A 665 2.64 8.28 13.62
CA LEU A 665 1.42 8.13 12.83
C LEU A 665 0.76 6.77 13.08
N ALA A 666 1.51 5.66 13.00
CA ALA A 666 0.98 4.33 13.28
C ALA A 666 0.44 4.20 14.72
N SER A 667 1.10 4.85 15.69
CA SER A 667 0.62 4.88 17.07
C SER A 667 -0.67 5.68 17.25
N GLN A 668 -0.88 6.75 16.48
CA GLN A 668 -2.12 7.53 16.55
C GLN A 668 -3.30 6.80 15.89
N LEU A 669 -3.08 6.14 14.74
CA LEU A 669 -4.10 5.34 14.07
C LEU A 669 -4.62 4.17 14.94
N SER A 670 -3.76 3.62 15.79
CA SER A 670 -4.08 2.51 16.71
C SER A 670 -4.51 2.97 18.12
N ARG A 671 -4.49 4.27 18.41
CA ARG A 671 -4.81 4.83 19.75
C ARG A 671 -6.26 4.53 20.14
N PRO A 672 -6.61 4.16 21.39
CA PRO A 672 -8.00 3.98 21.81
C PRO A 672 -8.95 5.13 21.45
N PHE A 673 -10.23 4.83 21.24
CA PHE A 673 -11.25 5.86 21.06
C PHE A 673 -11.48 6.62 22.37
N PRO A 674 -11.72 7.94 22.29
CA PRO A 674 -12.17 8.69 23.45
C PRO A 674 -13.59 8.27 23.87
N VAL A 675 -13.98 8.54 25.12
CA VAL A 675 -15.30 8.13 25.66
C VAL A 675 -16.49 8.80 24.96
N TRP A 676 -16.28 9.93 24.29
CA TRP A 676 -17.31 10.60 23.48
C TRP A 676 -17.45 10.07 22.05
N HIS A 677 -16.58 9.15 21.62
CA HIS A 677 -16.69 8.58 20.28
C HIS A 677 -18.05 7.87 20.11
N PRO A 678 -18.77 8.05 18.97
CA PRO A 678 -20.11 7.50 18.77
C PRO A 678 -20.17 5.99 18.99
N THR A 679 -19.18 5.25 18.49
CA THR A 679 -19.09 3.79 18.68
C THR A 679 -18.93 3.40 20.15
N THR A 680 -18.20 4.19 20.95
CA THR A 680 -18.07 3.91 22.39
C THR A 680 -19.42 4.01 23.09
N ILE A 681 -20.19 5.07 22.80
CA ILE A 681 -21.51 5.30 23.37
C ILE A 681 -22.50 4.23 22.90
N GLU A 682 -22.54 3.94 21.60
CA GLU A 682 -23.36 2.89 21.01
C GLU A 682 -23.10 1.53 21.66
N ARG A 683 -21.84 1.13 21.80
CA ARG A 683 -21.47 -0.15 22.40
C ARG A 683 -21.72 -0.16 23.92
N LEU A 684 -21.61 0.96 24.62
CA LEU A 684 -22.04 1.05 26.03
C LEU A 684 -23.55 0.79 26.18
N VAL A 685 -24.37 1.38 25.30
CA VAL A 685 -25.83 1.12 25.29
C VAL A 685 -26.11 -0.35 25.04
N LEU A 686 -25.45 -0.97 24.05
CA LEU A 686 -25.59 -2.40 23.74
C LEU A 686 -25.24 -3.29 24.95
N HIS A 687 -24.15 -2.99 25.65
CA HIS A 687 -23.70 -3.75 26.83
C HIS A 687 -24.59 -3.55 28.08
N GLY A 688 -25.66 -2.75 28.00
CA GLY A 688 -26.56 -2.48 29.12
C GLY A 688 -26.10 -1.33 30.02
N HIS A 689 -25.02 -0.65 29.64
CA HIS A 689 -24.45 0.49 30.36
C HIS A 689 -25.06 1.83 29.89
N THR A 690 -26.36 1.84 29.56
CA THR A 690 -27.08 3.03 29.07
C THR A 690 -26.99 4.19 30.05
N ARG A 691 -26.98 3.92 31.36
CA ARG A 691 -26.79 4.95 32.40
C ARG A 691 -25.42 5.62 32.31
N SER A 692 -24.36 4.84 32.10
CA SER A 692 -23.00 5.36 31.93
C SER A 692 -22.88 6.18 30.64
N ALA A 693 -23.48 5.72 29.55
CA ALA A 693 -23.58 6.49 28.30
C ALA A 693 -24.26 7.86 28.52
N VAL A 694 -25.39 7.89 29.22
CA VAL A 694 -26.11 9.13 29.58
C VAL A 694 -25.25 10.05 30.46
N SER A 695 -24.51 9.49 31.43
CA SER A 695 -23.61 10.25 32.30
C SER A 695 -22.45 10.88 31.52
N LEU A 696 -21.83 10.13 30.62
CA LEU A 696 -20.75 10.60 29.74
C LEU A 696 -21.21 11.76 28.86
N VAL A 697 -22.40 11.68 28.27
CA VAL A 697 -22.98 12.75 27.46
C VAL A 697 -23.21 14.02 28.28
N LYS A 698 -23.76 13.91 29.50
CA LYS A 698 -23.94 15.08 30.39
C LYS A 698 -22.60 15.73 30.74
N ARG A 699 -21.56 14.93 30.92
CA ARG A 699 -20.22 15.42 31.25
C ARG A 699 -19.52 16.05 30.05
N LEU A 700 -19.71 15.48 28.86
CA LEU A 700 -19.25 16.08 27.61
C LEU A 700 -19.89 17.47 27.46
N ALA A 701 -21.20 17.58 27.62
CA ALA A 701 -21.91 18.86 27.57
C ALA A 701 -21.44 19.86 28.63
N SER A 702 -21.07 19.42 29.84
CA SER A 702 -20.55 20.34 30.87
C SER A 702 -19.11 20.79 30.59
N ARG A 703 -18.28 19.94 30.00
CA ARG A 703 -16.89 20.26 29.63
C ARG A 703 -16.81 21.16 28.42
N LEU A 704 -17.61 20.89 27.39
CA LEU A 704 -17.60 21.68 26.16
C LEU A 704 -18.06 23.13 26.34
N LYS A 705 -18.83 23.44 27.40
CA LYS A 705 -19.18 24.83 27.78
C LYS A 705 -17.96 25.71 28.02
N PHE A 706 -16.90 25.15 28.58
CA PHE A 706 -15.68 25.89 28.96
C PHE A 706 -14.47 25.54 28.12
N TRP A 707 -14.62 24.63 27.14
CA TRP A 707 -13.54 24.18 26.26
C TRP A 707 -13.41 25.05 25.02
N GLY A 708 -12.19 25.45 24.67
CA GLY A 708 -11.83 26.10 23.41
C GLY A 708 -10.81 25.30 22.58
N PRO A 709 -10.67 25.63 21.28
CA PRO A 709 -9.67 25.00 20.42
C PRO A 709 -8.25 25.34 20.93
N GLY A 710 -7.58 24.33 21.50
CA GLY A 710 -6.27 24.44 22.15
C GLY A 710 -6.24 23.97 23.61
N ASP A 711 -7.40 23.79 24.25
CA ASP A 711 -7.49 23.18 25.58
C ASP A 711 -7.43 21.65 25.48
N ASP A 712 -6.73 20.99 26.41
CA ASP A 712 -6.70 19.53 26.46
C ASP A 712 -8.06 18.97 26.90
N LEU A 713 -8.64 18.09 26.08
CA LEU A 713 -9.83 17.31 26.44
C LEU A 713 -9.40 15.88 26.79
N ASP A 714 -9.38 15.56 28.09
CA ASP A 714 -9.00 14.23 28.57
C ASP A 714 -9.92 13.14 27.98
N PHE A 715 -9.35 12.03 27.49
CA PHE A 715 -10.06 10.96 26.79
C PHE A 715 -11.10 10.24 27.64
N LEU A 716 -11.01 10.34 28.98
CA LEU A 716 -11.98 9.80 29.94
C LEU A 716 -12.89 10.88 30.53
N LEU A 717 -12.78 12.13 30.08
CA LEU A 717 -13.46 13.31 30.63
C LEU A 717 -13.19 13.51 32.14
N ASP A 718 -11.98 13.19 32.61
CA ASP A 718 -11.56 13.20 34.01
C ASP A 718 -12.41 12.27 34.91
N GLU A 719 -12.80 11.09 34.43
CA GLU A 719 -13.45 10.05 35.24
C GLU A 719 -12.55 8.85 35.50
N ASP A 720 -12.85 8.17 36.61
CA ASP A 720 -12.23 6.90 36.93
C ASP A 720 -12.90 5.77 36.15
N ILE A 721 -12.10 4.89 35.55
CA ILE A 721 -12.56 3.72 34.80
C ILE A 721 -13.51 2.87 35.65
N ASP A 722 -13.18 2.68 36.94
CA ASP A 722 -13.99 1.87 37.84
C ASP A 722 -15.35 2.51 38.12
N ARG A 723 -15.46 3.85 38.09
CA ARG A 723 -16.74 4.57 38.25
C ARG A 723 -17.58 4.55 36.99
N LEU A 724 -16.95 4.59 35.82
CA LEU A 724 -17.66 4.47 34.53
C LEU A 724 -18.32 3.09 34.36
N LEU A 725 -17.67 2.06 34.90
CA LEU A 725 -18.14 0.67 34.87
C LEU A 725 -19.00 0.28 36.09
N ALA A 726 -18.97 1.06 37.18
CA ALA A 726 -19.79 0.80 38.36
C ALA A 726 -21.28 1.04 38.06
N GLN A 727 -22.09 0.01 38.29
CA GLN A 727 -23.55 0.09 38.25
C GLN A 727 -24.10 0.68 39.56
N ASP A 728 -23.71 1.90 39.91
CA ASP A 728 -24.25 2.52 41.13
C ASP A 728 -25.72 2.95 40.94
N ASP A 729 -26.58 2.56 41.90
CA ASP A 729 -28.01 2.89 41.99
C ASP A 729 -28.29 4.36 42.41
N ALA A 730 -27.30 5.24 42.28
CA ALA A 730 -27.45 6.64 42.64
C ALA A 730 -28.41 7.35 41.68
N HIS A 731 -29.37 8.09 42.25
CA HIS A 731 -30.44 8.80 41.54
C HIS A 731 -29.88 9.79 40.50
N ASN A 732 -29.78 9.38 39.24
CA ASN A 732 -29.44 10.27 38.13
C ASN A 732 -30.67 10.52 37.26
N SER A 733 -31.00 11.80 37.06
CA SER A 733 -31.98 12.24 36.06
C SER A 733 -31.55 11.74 34.68
N TRP A 734 -32.51 11.40 33.81
CA TRP A 734 -32.20 11.18 32.39
C TRP A 734 -31.71 12.50 31.74
N ILE A 735 -31.23 12.46 30.50
CA ILE A 735 -30.88 13.67 29.75
C ILE A 735 -32.14 14.45 29.37
N ASP A 736 -32.08 15.77 29.60
CA ASP A 736 -33.08 16.73 29.16
C ASP A 736 -32.84 17.15 27.71
N LYS A 737 -33.91 17.49 27.00
CA LYS A 737 -33.82 17.92 25.59
C LYS A 737 -32.92 19.16 25.45
N ASP A 738 -33.03 20.10 26.37
CA ASP A 738 -32.24 21.33 26.38
C ASP A 738 -30.73 21.07 26.43
N VAL A 739 -30.29 20.00 27.10
CA VAL A 739 -28.86 19.64 27.18
C VAL A 739 -28.36 19.09 25.84
N ILE A 740 -29.19 18.35 25.10
CA ILE A 740 -28.83 17.82 23.79
C ILE A 740 -28.84 18.91 22.74
N ASP A 741 -29.83 19.80 22.78
CA ASP A 741 -29.91 20.94 21.86
C ASP A 741 -28.71 21.89 22.06
N ASP A 742 -28.31 22.18 23.32
CA ASP A 742 -27.10 22.94 23.67
C ASP A 742 -25.82 22.20 23.22
N LEU A 743 -25.73 20.89 23.44
CA LEU A 743 -24.59 20.09 22.99
C LEU A 743 -24.49 20.07 21.45
N LYS A 744 -25.62 20.01 20.74
CA LYS A 744 -25.63 20.09 19.27
C LYS A 744 -25.10 21.43 18.78
N GLU A 745 -25.59 22.54 19.34
CA GLU A 745 -25.10 23.88 18.98
C GLU A 745 -23.58 23.98 19.19
N GLN A 746 -23.09 23.40 20.29
CA GLN A 746 -21.65 23.32 20.55
C GLN A 746 -20.90 22.41 19.56
N LEU A 747 -21.47 21.28 19.14
CA LEU A 747 -20.86 20.39 18.14
C LEU A 747 -20.92 20.96 16.71
N GLU A 748 -21.87 21.83 16.40
CA GLU A 748 -21.90 22.55 15.13
C GLU A 748 -20.81 23.64 15.07
N GLU A 749 -20.53 24.29 16.19
CA GLU A 749 -19.50 25.34 16.29
C GLU A 749 -18.08 24.77 16.48
N LYS A 750 -17.95 23.67 17.23
CA LYS A 750 -16.66 23.14 17.72
C LYS A 750 -16.38 21.74 17.16
N HIS A 751 -15.19 21.54 16.61
CA HIS A 751 -14.72 20.22 16.20
C HIS A 751 -14.03 19.51 17.37
N LEU A 752 -14.50 18.30 17.72
CA LEU A 752 -13.89 17.54 18.81
C LEU A 752 -12.56 16.90 18.36
N PRO A 753 -11.59 16.72 19.27
CA PRO A 753 -10.38 15.97 18.96
C PRO A 753 -10.65 14.47 18.84
N ALA A 754 -9.81 13.82 18.04
CA ALA A 754 -9.65 12.39 17.81
C ALA A 754 -10.86 11.69 17.19
N ILE A 755 -11.74 12.47 16.55
CA ILE A 755 -12.91 11.97 15.81
C ILE A 755 -12.97 12.66 14.44
N THR A 756 -13.49 11.97 13.43
CA THR A 756 -13.69 12.57 12.11
C THR A 756 -14.98 13.41 12.08
N ARG A 757 -15.16 14.23 11.04
CA ARG A 757 -16.42 14.97 10.83
C ARG A 757 -17.62 14.05 10.64
N SER A 758 -17.42 12.90 10.00
CA SER A 758 -18.47 11.88 9.86
C SER A 758 -18.78 11.23 11.21
N ASP A 759 -17.78 10.96 12.04
CA ASP A 759 -17.99 10.47 13.41
C ASP A 759 -18.70 11.49 14.29
N GLN A 760 -18.38 12.79 14.16
CA GLN A 760 -19.05 13.85 14.91
C GLN A 760 -20.52 13.99 14.53
N ARG A 761 -20.86 13.91 13.23
CA ARG A 761 -22.28 13.83 12.81
C ARG A 761 -22.94 12.57 13.34
N ARG A 762 -22.26 11.41 13.29
CA ARG A 762 -22.78 10.17 13.86
C ARG A 762 -23.03 10.31 15.37
N LEU A 763 -22.17 11.04 16.09
CA LEU A 763 -22.37 11.35 17.52
C LEU A 763 -23.67 12.14 17.74
N GLU A 764 -23.96 13.17 16.94
CA GLU A 764 -25.23 13.90 17.02
C GLU A 764 -26.44 12.97 16.88
N HIS A 765 -26.41 12.05 15.90
CA HIS A 765 -27.48 11.07 15.74
C HIS A 765 -27.60 10.11 16.92
N VAL A 766 -26.46 9.66 17.49
CA VAL A 766 -26.45 8.84 18.71
C VAL A 766 -27.08 9.59 19.88
N LEU A 767 -26.81 10.89 20.03
CA LEU A 767 -27.39 11.73 21.08
C LEU A 767 -28.92 11.84 20.94
N TYR A 768 -29.42 12.12 19.73
CA TYR A 768 -30.87 12.14 19.48
C TYR A 768 -31.53 10.78 19.67
N THR A 769 -30.82 9.70 19.33
CA THR A 769 -31.29 8.34 19.57
C THR A 769 -31.41 8.06 21.07
N LEU A 770 -30.45 8.49 21.90
CA LEU A 770 -30.54 8.42 23.36
C LEU A 770 -31.69 9.24 23.94
N LEU A 771 -31.99 10.41 23.35
CA LEU A 771 -33.16 11.21 23.73
C LEU A 771 -34.46 10.47 23.44
N TYR A 772 -34.56 9.87 22.26
CA TYR A 772 -35.72 9.09 21.85
C TYR A 772 -35.94 7.87 22.76
N LEU A 773 -34.86 7.15 23.11
CA LEU A 773 -34.94 6.02 24.03
C LEU A 773 -35.51 6.39 25.40
N ARG A 774 -35.29 7.62 25.89
CA ARG A 774 -35.80 8.09 27.20
C ARG A 774 -37.26 7.73 27.43
N ASP A 775 -38.07 7.98 26.42
CA ASP A 775 -39.52 7.88 26.51
C ASP A 775 -39.99 6.41 26.48
N HIS A 776 -39.07 5.47 26.17
CA HIS A 776 -39.32 4.04 26.03
C HIS A 776 -38.58 3.16 27.07
N VAL A 777 -37.58 3.67 27.80
CA VAL A 777 -36.77 2.91 28.78
C VAL A 777 -37.60 2.28 29.91
N LYS A 778 -38.76 2.84 30.25
CA LYS A 778 -39.66 2.26 31.27
C LYS A 778 -40.55 1.14 30.73
N GLY A 779 -40.75 1.06 29.42
CA GLY A 779 -41.68 0.14 28.77
C GLY A 779 -41.01 -0.99 27.98
N LEU A 780 -39.71 -0.86 27.70
CA LEU A 780 -38.92 -1.83 26.95
C LEU A 780 -37.78 -2.39 27.81
N ASP A 781 -37.49 -3.67 27.61
CA ASP A 781 -36.29 -4.31 28.16
C ASP A 781 -35.04 -4.00 27.34
N GLN A 782 -33.88 -4.42 27.84
CA GLN A 782 -32.58 -4.12 27.24
C GLN A 782 -32.47 -4.57 25.78
N ASN A 783 -32.98 -5.76 25.46
CA ASN A 783 -32.91 -6.32 24.11
C ASN A 783 -33.79 -5.53 23.12
N ALA A 784 -35.00 -5.12 23.52
CA ALA A 784 -35.85 -4.25 22.71
C ALA A 784 -35.31 -2.82 22.60
N LEU A 785 -34.70 -2.28 23.66
CA LEU A 785 -34.06 -0.97 23.63
C LEU A 785 -32.89 -0.94 22.65
N TRP A 786 -32.09 -2.01 22.58
CA TRP A 786 -31.02 -2.11 21.58
C TRP A 786 -31.57 -2.13 20.15
N TYR A 787 -32.58 -2.96 19.89
CA TYR A 787 -33.22 -2.99 18.58
C TYR A 787 -33.74 -1.60 18.19
N LEU A 788 -34.44 -0.93 19.12
CA LEU A 788 -35.01 0.39 18.89
C LEU A 788 -33.92 1.45 18.67
N PHE A 789 -32.80 1.37 19.40
CA PHE A 789 -31.63 2.24 19.22
C PHE A 789 -31.07 2.11 17.81
N SER A 790 -30.74 0.89 17.37
CA SER A 790 -30.17 0.64 16.05
C SER A 790 -31.12 1.07 14.93
N TRP A 791 -32.42 0.74 15.06
CA TRP A 791 -33.45 1.16 14.11
C TRP A 791 -33.54 2.69 13.99
N LYS A 792 -33.60 3.41 15.11
CA LYS A 792 -33.73 4.87 15.10
C LYS A 792 -32.44 5.55 14.61
N LEU A 793 -31.27 5.01 14.96
CA LEU A 793 -29.98 5.52 14.48
C LEU A 793 -29.88 5.41 12.95
N GLN A 794 -30.28 4.27 12.36
CA GLN A 794 -30.28 4.09 10.90
C GLN A 794 -31.25 5.03 10.17
N LEU A 795 -32.43 5.30 10.76
CA LEU A 795 -33.37 6.29 10.20
C LEU A 795 -32.72 7.67 10.09
N LEU A 796 -32.08 8.12 11.19
CA LEU A 796 -31.45 9.43 11.24
C LEU A 796 -30.25 9.55 10.29
N LEU A 797 -29.40 8.51 10.20
CA LEU A 797 -28.27 8.49 9.25
C LEU A 797 -28.72 8.57 7.78
N HIS A 798 -29.89 8.03 7.45
CA HIS A 798 -30.46 8.11 6.10
C HIS A 798 -31.06 9.49 5.79
N GLU A 799 -31.76 10.12 6.76
CA GLU A 799 -32.33 11.47 6.59
C GLU A 799 -31.24 12.47 6.15
N ASP A 800 -30.08 12.43 6.80
CA ASP A 800 -28.92 13.26 6.47
C ASP A 800 -28.34 13.00 5.08
N SER A 801 -28.21 11.73 4.70
CA SER A 801 -27.70 11.32 3.39
C SER A 801 -28.62 11.78 2.25
N SER A 802 -29.94 11.75 2.49
CA SER A 802 -30.95 12.19 1.52
C SER A 802 -31.05 13.73 1.39
N GLY A 803 -30.79 14.46 2.49
CA GLY A 803 -30.78 15.92 2.52
C GLY A 803 -29.61 16.55 1.75
N GLN A 804 -28.45 15.89 1.70
CA GLN A 804 -27.28 16.38 0.95
C GLN A 804 -27.38 16.17 -0.56
N ALA A 805 -28.11 15.16 -1.03
CA ALA A 805 -28.31 14.89 -2.46
C ALA A 805 -29.32 15.85 -3.12
N ASN A 806 -30.26 16.41 -2.35
CA ASN A 806 -31.32 17.29 -2.82
C ASN A 806 -31.29 18.63 -2.08
N GLY A 807 -30.41 19.55 -2.50
CA GLY A 807 -30.26 20.91 -1.96
C GLY A 807 -31.46 21.86 -2.13
N ASN A 808 -32.69 21.36 -2.17
CA ASN A 808 -33.91 22.15 -2.10
C ASN A 808 -34.69 21.75 -0.85
N VAL A 809 -34.61 22.61 0.17
CA VAL A 809 -35.50 22.60 1.33
C VAL A 809 -36.94 22.69 0.82
N LYS A 810 -37.65 21.55 0.79
CA LYS A 810 -39.11 21.54 0.77
C LYS A 810 -39.57 21.56 2.22
N GLU A 811 -39.95 22.74 2.69
CA GLU A 811 -40.87 22.85 3.82
C GLU A 811 -42.10 21.97 3.51
N SER A 812 -42.26 20.91 4.30
CA SER A 812 -43.31 19.91 4.13
C SER A 812 -44.68 20.53 4.43
N THR A 813 -45.36 20.99 3.38
CA THR A 813 -46.82 21.04 3.38
C THR A 813 -47.35 19.76 2.75
N GLY A 814 -48.12 19.02 3.55
CA GLY A 814 -48.69 17.69 3.32
C GLY A 814 -48.78 17.17 1.88
N SER A 815 -47.98 16.15 1.57
CA SER A 815 -48.36 15.08 0.64
C SER A 815 -47.71 13.78 1.09
N HIS A 816 -48.53 12.83 1.55
CA HIS A 816 -48.14 11.47 1.91
C HIS A 816 -47.57 10.74 0.69
N ASP A 817 -46.26 10.53 0.63
CA ASP A 817 -45.62 9.66 -0.35
C ASP A 817 -45.31 8.29 0.25
N SER A 818 -45.56 7.25 -0.54
CA SER A 818 -45.36 5.83 -0.26
C SER A 818 -43.89 5.39 -0.22
N ASP A 819 -42.94 6.32 -0.05
CA ASP A 819 -41.49 6.13 -0.17
C ASP A 819 -40.72 6.47 1.12
N ALA A 820 -41.33 6.26 2.29
CA ALA A 820 -40.61 6.37 3.55
C ALA A 820 -39.50 5.31 3.64
N PHE A 821 -38.26 5.73 3.88
CA PHE A 821 -37.12 4.82 4.06
C PHE A 821 -37.37 3.81 5.18
N VAL A 822 -36.98 2.56 4.95
CA VAL A 822 -37.12 1.47 5.91
C VAL A 822 -35.74 0.87 6.17
N PRO A 823 -35.23 0.97 7.41
CA PRO A 823 -33.97 0.35 7.80
C PRO A 823 -33.98 -1.16 7.58
N GLU A 824 -32.88 -1.71 7.08
CA GLU A 824 -32.67 -3.16 6.99
C GLU A 824 -31.94 -3.63 8.24
N MET A 825 -32.68 -4.28 9.13
CA MET A 825 -32.16 -4.71 10.42
C MET A 825 -31.33 -5.99 10.26
N SER A 826 -30.14 -6.02 10.86
CA SER A 826 -29.28 -7.20 10.77
C SER A 826 -29.82 -8.32 11.66
N TRP A 827 -29.35 -9.55 11.41
CA TRP A 827 -29.71 -10.70 12.24
C TRP A 827 -29.30 -10.53 13.71
N ARG A 828 -28.32 -9.68 14.03
CA ARG A 828 -27.98 -9.32 15.41
C ARG A 828 -29.17 -8.67 16.11
N GLU A 829 -29.72 -7.60 15.54
CA GLU A 829 -30.86 -6.90 16.14
C GLU A 829 -32.11 -7.78 16.17
N ILE A 830 -32.39 -8.51 15.09
CA ILE A 830 -33.54 -9.44 15.00
C ILE A 830 -33.46 -10.50 16.13
N THR A 831 -32.28 -11.07 16.37
CA THR A 831 -32.10 -12.09 17.40
C THR A 831 -32.27 -11.52 18.81
N PHE A 832 -31.75 -10.31 19.08
CA PHE A 832 -32.04 -9.63 20.35
C PHE A 832 -33.53 -9.38 20.54
N ALA A 833 -34.23 -8.85 19.52
CA ALA A 833 -35.68 -8.65 19.58
C ALA A 833 -36.46 -9.96 19.81
N TYR A 834 -35.98 -11.08 19.25
CA TYR A 834 -36.59 -12.40 19.46
C TYR A 834 -36.50 -12.85 20.93
N HIS A 835 -35.41 -12.51 21.62
CA HIS A 835 -35.22 -12.82 23.05
C HIS A 835 -35.72 -11.70 23.99
N SER A 836 -36.38 -10.67 23.47
CA SER A 836 -37.02 -9.64 24.30
C SER A 836 -38.30 -10.15 24.97
N SER A 837 -38.50 -9.75 26.21
CA SER A 837 -39.73 -9.89 26.98
C SER A 837 -40.78 -8.81 26.65
N SER A 838 -40.39 -7.72 25.98
CA SER A 838 -41.23 -6.57 25.64
C SER A 838 -41.47 -6.43 24.13
N GLN A 839 -41.80 -7.54 23.46
CA GLN A 839 -42.02 -7.57 22.00
C GLN A 839 -43.24 -6.75 21.54
N GLN A 840 -44.36 -6.81 22.27
CA GLN A 840 -45.58 -6.12 21.86
C GLN A 840 -45.44 -4.58 21.88
N PRO A 841 -44.91 -3.95 22.96
CA PRO A 841 -44.67 -2.51 22.93
C PRO A 841 -43.69 -2.08 21.83
N LEU A 842 -42.66 -2.89 21.53
CA LEU A 842 -41.73 -2.61 20.43
C LEU A 842 -42.46 -2.65 19.07
N LEU A 843 -43.31 -3.65 18.85
CA LEU A 843 -44.11 -3.78 17.64
C LEU A 843 -45.03 -2.56 17.44
N ASP A 844 -45.71 -2.12 18.50
CA ASP A 844 -46.64 -0.99 18.43
C ASP A 844 -45.92 0.30 17.99
N ILE A 845 -44.68 0.53 18.46
CA ILE A 845 -43.86 1.68 18.04
C ILE A 845 -43.54 1.61 16.54
N LEU A 846 -43.11 0.44 16.04
CA LEU A 846 -42.73 0.26 14.64
C LEU A 846 -43.93 0.37 13.69
N ILE A 847 -45.09 -0.20 14.06
CA ILE A 847 -46.31 -0.11 13.25
C ILE A 847 -46.83 1.33 13.22
N LEU A 848 -46.78 2.03 14.34
CA LEU A 848 -47.20 3.42 14.43
C LEU A 848 -46.34 4.34 13.57
N HIS A 849 -45.02 4.10 13.51
CA HIS A 849 -44.10 4.85 12.65
C HIS A 849 -44.47 4.75 11.15
N HIS A 850 -45.04 3.63 10.72
CA HIS A 850 -45.48 3.40 9.34
C HIS A 850 -46.99 3.65 9.13
N ASP A 851 -47.62 4.53 9.92
CA ASP A 851 -49.04 4.91 9.78
C ASP A 851 -50.02 3.72 9.76
N ASN A 852 -49.69 2.61 10.43
CA ASN A 852 -50.44 1.35 10.34
C ASN A 852 -50.56 0.77 8.91
N LYS A 853 -49.66 1.13 7.99
CA LYS A 853 -49.60 0.62 6.61
C LYS A 853 -48.41 -0.33 6.43
N LEU A 854 -48.48 -1.48 7.07
CA LEU A 854 -47.43 -2.48 6.97
C LEU A 854 -47.53 -3.25 5.64
N THR A 855 -46.46 -3.23 4.84
CA THR A 855 -46.25 -4.10 3.67
C THR A 855 -45.28 -5.22 4.03
N TRP A 856 -45.24 -6.28 3.22
CA TRP A 856 -44.27 -7.35 3.41
C TRP A 856 -42.81 -6.87 3.32
N ASP A 857 -42.51 -5.95 2.41
CA ASP A 857 -41.14 -5.41 2.29
C ASP A 857 -40.70 -4.71 3.59
N ILE A 858 -41.60 -3.92 4.20
CA ILE A 858 -41.33 -3.27 5.49
C ILE A 858 -41.13 -4.32 6.58
N ALA A 859 -42.05 -5.29 6.69
CA ALA A 859 -41.98 -6.33 7.72
C ALA A 859 -40.74 -7.23 7.57
N ARG A 860 -40.29 -7.50 6.34
CA ARG A 860 -39.07 -8.26 6.03
C ARG A 860 -37.82 -7.49 6.44
N ARG A 861 -37.70 -6.22 6.05
CA ARG A 861 -36.56 -5.35 6.41
C ARG A 861 -36.42 -5.15 7.92
N LEU A 862 -37.55 -5.04 8.62
CA LEU A 862 -37.60 -4.96 10.09
C LEU A 862 -37.56 -6.35 10.78
N GLY A 863 -37.57 -7.44 10.03
CA GLY A 863 -37.59 -8.80 10.57
C GLY A 863 -38.76 -9.11 11.52
N ILE A 864 -39.88 -8.37 11.46
CA ILE A 864 -41.01 -8.45 12.41
C ILE A 864 -41.52 -9.89 12.53
N MET A 865 -41.66 -10.56 11.40
CA MET A 865 -42.16 -11.94 11.34
C MET A 865 -41.14 -12.99 11.82
N SER A 866 -39.88 -12.58 12.03
CA SER A 866 -38.80 -13.44 12.51
C SER A 866 -38.64 -13.35 14.03
N TRP A 867 -38.78 -12.15 14.62
CA TRP A 867 -38.59 -11.98 16.06
C TRP A 867 -39.87 -12.10 16.89
N LEU A 868 -41.06 -11.85 16.33
CA LEU A 868 -42.31 -11.94 17.08
C LEU A 868 -42.64 -13.40 17.44
N THR A 869 -42.86 -13.67 18.73
CA THR A 869 -43.13 -15.02 19.26
C THR A 869 -44.61 -15.25 19.57
N ASP A 870 -45.36 -14.20 19.88
CA ASP A 870 -46.80 -14.33 20.15
C ASP A 870 -47.58 -14.65 18.87
N ARG A 871 -48.29 -15.79 18.91
CA ARG A 871 -49.06 -16.29 17.77
C ARG A 871 -50.22 -15.35 17.42
N GLU A 872 -50.88 -14.76 18.41
CA GLU A 872 -52.02 -13.89 18.14
C GLU A 872 -51.58 -12.59 17.46
N ALA A 873 -50.51 -11.95 17.98
CA ALA A 873 -49.89 -10.80 17.34
C ALA A 873 -49.40 -11.11 15.91
N LEU A 874 -48.72 -12.25 15.69
CA LEU A 874 -48.29 -12.68 14.35
C LEU A 874 -49.45 -12.78 13.35
N LEU A 875 -50.58 -13.37 13.76
CA LEU A 875 -51.78 -13.48 12.92
C LEU A 875 -52.36 -12.11 12.57
N GLN A 876 -52.40 -11.19 13.54
CA GLN A 876 -52.92 -9.82 13.35
C GLN A 876 -52.05 -9.01 12.40
N VAL A 877 -50.73 -9.01 12.60
CA VAL A 877 -49.76 -8.31 11.75
C VAL A 877 -49.81 -8.84 10.32
N PHE A 878 -49.88 -10.17 10.16
CA PHE A 878 -49.94 -10.78 8.83
C PHE A 878 -51.27 -10.53 8.13
N GLU A 879 -52.38 -10.45 8.87
CA GLU A 879 -53.68 -10.04 8.33
C GLU A 879 -53.69 -8.57 7.89
N GLN A 880 -53.05 -7.68 8.66
CA GLN A 880 -52.86 -6.29 8.27
C GLN A 880 -52.09 -6.19 6.95
N MET A 881 -50.99 -6.94 6.80
CA MET A 881 -50.26 -7.05 5.53
C MET A 881 -51.14 -7.61 4.39
N ALA A 882 -52.01 -8.58 4.66
CA ALA A 882 -52.96 -9.10 3.68
C ALA A 882 -53.92 -8.02 3.17
N GLN A 883 -54.41 -7.17 4.07
CA GLN A 883 -55.29 -6.05 3.74
C GLN A 883 -54.56 -4.97 2.94
N THR A 884 -53.32 -4.65 3.32
CA THR A 884 -52.46 -3.70 2.59
C THR A 884 -52.16 -4.24 1.19
N ALA A 885 -51.80 -5.52 1.06
CA ALA A 885 -51.53 -6.19 -0.21
C ALA A 885 -52.75 -6.20 -1.14
N TYR A 886 -53.95 -6.41 -0.60
CA TYR A 886 -55.20 -6.32 -1.38
C TYR A 886 -55.41 -4.91 -1.97
N ARG A 887 -55.11 -3.87 -1.17
CA ARG A 887 -55.28 -2.46 -1.55
C ARG A 887 -54.09 -1.86 -2.31
N SER A 888 -53.05 -2.65 -2.57
CA SER A 888 -51.82 -2.18 -3.24
C SER A 888 -52.05 -1.76 -4.70
N SER A 889 -53.05 -2.34 -5.37
CA SER A 889 -53.46 -1.96 -6.72
C SER A 889 -54.77 -1.17 -6.68
N SER A 890 -54.94 -0.26 -7.63
CA SER A 890 -56.21 0.42 -7.88
C SER A 890 -56.72 0.07 -9.28
N PRO A 891 -57.79 -0.72 -9.43
CA PRO A 891 -58.64 -1.29 -8.37
C PRO A 891 -57.97 -2.43 -7.57
N PRO A 892 -58.42 -2.73 -6.32
CA PRO A 892 -57.85 -3.77 -5.46
C PRO A 892 -57.77 -5.16 -6.11
N ASP A 893 -56.68 -5.90 -5.94
CA ASP A 893 -56.51 -7.21 -6.56
C ASP A 893 -56.51 -8.34 -5.50
N PRO A 894 -57.52 -9.24 -5.49
CA PRO A 894 -57.55 -10.41 -4.62
C PRO A 894 -56.37 -11.37 -4.82
N VAL A 895 -55.70 -11.36 -5.97
CA VAL A 895 -54.53 -12.22 -6.26
C VAL A 895 -53.38 -11.89 -5.29
N ASN A 896 -53.13 -10.59 -5.06
CA ASN A 896 -52.03 -10.11 -4.21
C ASN A 896 -52.21 -10.52 -2.74
N ALA A 897 -53.45 -10.64 -2.27
CA ALA A 897 -53.77 -11.05 -0.90
C ALA A 897 -53.99 -12.57 -0.74
N ALA A 898 -53.96 -13.34 -1.83
CA ALA A 898 -54.37 -14.75 -1.83
C ALA A 898 -53.47 -15.63 -0.95
N VAL A 899 -52.15 -15.49 -1.05
CA VAL A 899 -51.21 -16.25 -0.19
C VAL A 899 -51.43 -15.90 1.27
N TYR A 900 -51.58 -14.60 1.57
CA TYR A 900 -51.69 -14.15 2.95
C TYR A 900 -52.92 -14.73 3.65
N TYR A 901 -54.11 -14.58 3.05
CA TYR A 901 -55.33 -15.10 3.66
C TYR A 901 -55.36 -16.63 3.72
N LEU A 902 -54.77 -17.33 2.75
CA LEU A 902 -54.72 -18.79 2.78
C LEU A 902 -53.71 -19.32 3.79
N ALA A 903 -52.59 -18.63 4.03
CA ALA A 903 -51.68 -18.93 5.12
C ALA A 903 -52.36 -18.79 6.50
N LEU A 904 -53.34 -17.88 6.63
CA LEU A 904 -54.16 -17.68 7.83
C LEU A 904 -55.38 -18.62 7.93
N HIS A 905 -55.53 -19.61 7.03
CA HIS A 905 -56.73 -20.46 6.91
C HIS A 905 -58.04 -19.68 6.64
N LYS A 906 -57.97 -18.43 6.16
CA LYS A 906 -59.11 -17.53 5.90
C LYS A 906 -59.62 -17.59 4.46
N LYS A 907 -59.87 -18.81 3.96
CA LYS A 907 -60.40 -19.06 2.61
C LYS A 907 -61.72 -18.33 2.34
N GLN A 908 -62.61 -18.23 3.33
CA GLN A 908 -63.91 -17.57 3.17
C GLN A 908 -63.77 -16.06 2.93
N THR A 909 -62.81 -15.42 3.59
CA THR A 909 -62.47 -14.02 3.36
C THR A 909 -61.97 -13.82 1.93
N LEU A 910 -61.06 -14.67 1.46
CA LEU A 910 -60.57 -14.63 0.07
C LEU A 910 -61.72 -14.82 -0.94
N LEU A 911 -62.64 -15.76 -0.70
CA LEU A 911 -63.82 -15.97 -1.54
C LEU A 911 -64.73 -14.73 -1.57
N ALA A 912 -64.88 -14.02 -0.46
CA ALA A 912 -65.63 -12.77 -0.41
C ALA A 912 -64.96 -11.66 -1.25
N LEU A 913 -63.64 -11.51 -1.16
CA LEU A 913 -62.89 -10.55 -1.99
C LEU A 913 -63.05 -10.85 -3.50
N TRP A 914 -62.97 -12.12 -3.89
CA TRP A 914 -63.21 -12.54 -5.28
C TRP A 914 -64.65 -12.29 -5.75
N ARG A 915 -65.66 -12.30 -4.86
CA ARG A 915 -67.04 -11.91 -5.23
C ARG A 915 -67.16 -10.42 -5.56
N ILE A 916 -66.33 -9.58 -4.92
CA ILE A 916 -66.33 -8.13 -5.08
C ILE A 916 -65.56 -7.70 -6.33
N ALA A 917 -64.50 -8.42 -6.70
CA ALA A 917 -63.61 -8.10 -7.83
C ALA A 917 -64.23 -8.40 -9.22
N THR A 918 -65.39 -7.81 -9.52
CA THR A 918 -66.14 -8.03 -10.78
C THR A 918 -65.39 -7.59 -12.03
N TRP A 919 -64.39 -6.73 -11.88
CA TRP A 919 -63.49 -6.27 -12.95
C TRP A 919 -62.41 -7.29 -13.33
N HIS A 920 -62.08 -8.25 -12.46
CA HIS A 920 -60.97 -9.16 -12.68
C HIS A 920 -61.37 -10.32 -13.62
N ARG A 921 -60.59 -10.55 -14.70
CA ARG A 921 -60.89 -11.56 -15.74
C ARG A 921 -61.06 -12.97 -15.17
N GLU A 922 -60.30 -13.32 -14.14
CA GLU A 922 -60.31 -14.65 -13.50
C GLU A 922 -61.40 -14.81 -12.43
N GLN A 923 -62.26 -13.81 -12.23
CA GLN A 923 -63.22 -13.78 -11.12
C GLN A 923 -64.18 -14.97 -11.11
N ARG A 924 -64.84 -15.25 -12.24
CA ARG A 924 -65.85 -16.34 -12.31
C ARG A 924 -65.22 -17.71 -12.10
N SER A 925 -64.06 -17.96 -12.70
CA SER A 925 -63.34 -19.23 -12.57
C SER A 925 -62.85 -19.45 -11.15
N THR A 926 -62.20 -18.45 -10.55
CA THR A 926 -61.61 -18.57 -9.20
C THR A 926 -62.70 -18.62 -8.13
N THR A 927 -63.79 -17.85 -8.26
CA THR A 927 -64.93 -17.91 -7.33
C THR A 927 -65.61 -19.29 -7.36
N ASN A 928 -65.83 -19.87 -8.54
CA ASN A 928 -66.41 -21.21 -8.65
C ASN A 928 -65.46 -22.29 -8.12
N PHE A 929 -64.16 -22.10 -8.27
CA PHE A 929 -63.16 -23.01 -7.71
C PHE A 929 -63.12 -22.94 -6.18
N LEU A 930 -63.06 -21.73 -5.60
CA LEU A 930 -63.03 -21.51 -4.16
C LEU A 930 -64.33 -21.95 -3.46
N LYS A 931 -65.48 -22.05 -4.15
CA LYS A 931 -66.71 -22.60 -3.57
C LYS A 931 -66.63 -24.10 -3.25
N LYS A 932 -65.70 -24.84 -3.89
CA LYS A 932 -65.52 -26.27 -3.62
C LYS A 932 -65.07 -26.52 -2.19
N ASP A 933 -65.40 -27.68 -1.65
CA ASP A 933 -64.88 -28.13 -0.36
C ASP A 933 -63.49 -28.78 -0.54
N PHE A 934 -62.47 -28.15 0.04
CA PHE A 934 -61.07 -28.62 -0.04
C PHE A 934 -60.71 -29.59 1.09
N SER A 935 -61.69 -30.01 1.91
CA SER A 935 -61.55 -31.22 2.73
C SER A 935 -61.49 -32.49 1.87
N GLN A 936 -62.05 -32.45 0.65
CA GLN A 936 -62.14 -33.59 -0.26
C GLN A 936 -60.86 -33.77 -1.10
N PRO A 937 -60.37 -35.00 -1.29
CA PRO A 937 -59.11 -35.28 -1.99
C PRO A 937 -59.12 -34.85 -3.46
N ASP A 938 -60.26 -34.92 -4.13
CA ASP A 938 -60.41 -34.50 -5.53
C ASP A 938 -60.21 -32.99 -5.70
N ALA A 939 -60.71 -32.20 -4.76
CA ALA A 939 -60.56 -30.74 -4.77
C ALA A 939 -59.12 -30.33 -4.47
N ARG A 940 -58.43 -31.02 -3.54
CA ARG A 940 -57.00 -30.82 -3.25
C ARG A 940 -56.13 -31.17 -4.45
N THR A 941 -56.40 -32.29 -5.11
CA THR A 941 -55.68 -32.70 -6.33
C THR A 941 -55.86 -31.70 -7.46
N ALA A 942 -57.06 -31.14 -7.62
CA ALA A 942 -57.32 -30.08 -8.58
C ALA A 942 -56.57 -28.78 -8.21
N ALA A 943 -56.49 -28.42 -6.92
CA ALA A 943 -55.72 -27.26 -6.46
C ALA A 943 -54.22 -27.43 -6.73
N LYS A 944 -53.66 -28.62 -6.44
CA LYS A 944 -52.27 -28.97 -6.71
C LYS A 944 -51.93 -28.92 -8.22
N LYS A 945 -52.80 -29.44 -9.08
CA LYS A 945 -52.63 -29.31 -10.55
C LYS A 945 -52.65 -27.85 -11.01
N ASN A 946 -53.54 -27.04 -10.44
CA ASN A 946 -53.59 -25.60 -10.74
C ASN A 946 -52.32 -24.87 -10.23
N ALA A 947 -51.79 -25.26 -9.08
CA ALA A 947 -50.54 -24.71 -8.55
C ALA A 947 -49.37 -24.95 -9.51
N TYR A 948 -49.17 -26.20 -9.99
CA TYR A 948 -48.13 -26.48 -11.00
C TYR A 948 -48.35 -25.75 -12.32
N ALA A 949 -49.60 -25.58 -12.77
CA ALA A 949 -49.91 -24.79 -13.95
C ALA A 949 -49.55 -23.29 -13.77
N LEU A 950 -49.76 -22.75 -12.58
CA LEU A 950 -49.37 -21.37 -12.23
C LEU A 950 -47.85 -21.19 -12.12
N MET A 951 -47.13 -22.21 -11.66
CA MET A 951 -45.66 -22.24 -11.71
C MET A 951 -45.16 -22.16 -13.16
N GLY A 952 -45.77 -22.91 -14.09
CA GLY A 952 -45.46 -22.84 -15.51
C GLY A 952 -45.71 -21.45 -16.13
N LYS A 953 -46.59 -20.64 -15.52
CA LYS A 953 -46.87 -19.24 -15.90
C LYS A 953 -46.02 -18.21 -15.13
N ARG A 954 -45.05 -18.65 -14.33
CA ARG A 954 -44.19 -17.82 -13.46
C ARG A 954 -44.95 -16.97 -12.44
N ARG A 955 -46.17 -17.38 -12.06
CA ARG A 955 -46.97 -16.71 -11.00
C ARG A 955 -46.75 -17.41 -9.65
N PHE A 956 -45.53 -17.32 -9.13
CA PHE A 956 -45.06 -18.16 -8.01
C PHE A 956 -45.80 -17.91 -6.68
N HIS A 957 -46.00 -16.65 -6.28
CA HIS A 957 -46.80 -16.32 -5.10
C HIS A 957 -48.21 -16.93 -5.21
N TYR A 958 -48.90 -16.73 -6.33
CA TYR A 958 -50.23 -17.29 -6.51
C TYR A 958 -50.22 -18.83 -6.57
N ALA A 959 -49.18 -19.46 -7.12
CA ALA A 959 -49.00 -20.90 -7.06
C ALA A 959 -48.87 -21.41 -5.61
N ALA A 960 -48.07 -20.74 -4.78
CA ALA A 960 -47.95 -21.06 -3.35
C ALA A 960 -49.31 -20.97 -2.64
N ALA A 961 -50.14 -19.98 -2.98
CA ALA A 961 -51.51 -19.86 -2.48
C ALA A 961 -52.35 -21.12 -2.81
N PHE A 962 -52.24 -21.65 -4.03
CA PHE A 962 -52.95 -22.87 -4.44
C PHE A 962 -52.40 -24.14 -3.81
N PHE A 963 -51.10 -24.21 -3.49
CA PHE A 963 -50.55 -25.29 -2.67
C PHE A 963 -51.10 -25.25 -1.23
N LEU A 964 -51.18 -24.08 -0.61
CA LEU A 964 -51.84 -23.90 0.70
C LEU A 964 -53.33 -24.27 0.65
N LEU A 965 -54.02 -23.98 -0.46
CA LEU A 965 -55.40 -24.41 -0.66
C LEU A 965 -55.55 -25.93 -0.83
N ALA A 966 -54.50 -26.60 -1.30
CA ALA A 966 -54.42 -28.06 -1.44
C ALA A 966 -54.02 -28.77 -0.14
N ASP A 967 -53.80 -28.03 0.95
CA ASP A 967 -53.27 -28.55 2.23
C ASP A 967 -51.82 -29.07 2.09
N ASP A 968 -51.03 -28.44 1.22
CA ASP A 968 -49.64 -28.79 0.93
C ASP A 968 -48.70 -27.61 1.25
N ALA A 969 -48.46 -27.41 2.55
CA ALA A 969 -47.61 -26.32 3.03
C ALA A 969 -46.13 -26.51 2.65
N ALA A 970 -45.68 -27.75 2.47
CA ALA A 970 -44.29 -28.05 2.10
C ALA A 970 -43.97 -27.56 0.69
N ASP A 971 -44.79 -27.92 -0.30
CA ASP A 971 -44.61 -27.44 -1.68
C ASP A 971 -44.79 -25.92 -1.76
N ALA A 972 -45.71 -25.33 -0.96
CA ALA A 972 -45.88 -23.88 -0.89
C ALA A 972 -44.60 -23.17 -0.40
N CYS A 973 -44.01 -23.62 0.72
CA CYS A 973 -42.79 -23.03 1.27
C CYS A 973 -41.59 -23.22 0.34
N ASN A 974 -41.48 -24.38 -0.32
CA ASN A 974 -40.43 -24.62 -1.31
C ASN A 974 -40.53 -23.67 -2.52
N VAL A 975 -41.73 -23.34 -2.97
CA VAL A 975 -41.92 -22.35 -4.05
C VAL A 975 -41.55 -20.94 -3.58
N LEU A 976 -41.92 -20.56 -2.37
CA LEU A 976 -41.58 -19.24 -1.82
C LEU A 976 -40.07 -19.09 -1.58
N ALA A 977 -39.43 -20.06 -0.93
CA ALA A 977 -38.00 -20.03 -0.68
C ALA A 977 -37.17 -20.21 -1.97
N GLY A 978 -37.62 -21.05 -2.91
CA GLY A 978 -36.84 -21.40 -4.11
C GLY A 978 -37.11 -20.53 -5.33
N GLN A 979 -38.37 -20.26 -5.67
CA GLN A 979 -38.75 -19.56 -6.90
C GLN A 979 -39.01 -18.07 -6.68
N CYS A 980 -39.49 -17.68 -5.49
CA CYS A 980 -39.59 -16.26 -5.12
C CYS A 980 -38.31 -15.73 -4.45
N ASP A 981 -37.36 -16.60 -4.12
CA ASP A 981 -36.13 -16.28 -3.38
C ASP A 981 -36.39 -15.52 -2.07
N ASP A 982 -37.51 -15.83 -1.40
CA ASP A 982 -37.92 -15.18 -0.16
C ASP A 982 -38.09 -16.21 0.95
N VAL A 983 -36.95 -16.54 1.58
CA VAL A 983 -36.87 -17.51 2.67
C VAL A 983 -37.60 -16.99 3.92
N GLN A 984 -37.52 -15.69 4.22
CA GLN A 984 -38.22 -15.11 5.38
C GLN A 984 -39.74 -15.20 5.21
N PHE A 985 -40.26 -15.01 3.99
CA PHE A 985 -41.68 -15.18 3.71
C PHE A 985 -42.11 -16.63 3.81
N ALA A 986 -41.31 -17.56 3.29
CA ALA A 986 -41.54 -19.00 3.44
C ALA A 986 -41.60 -19.42 4.91
N VAL A 987 -40.67 -18.94 5.75
CA VAL A 987 -40.69 -19.17 7.20
C VAL A 987 -41.96 -18.59 7.82
N SER A 988 -42.32 -17.35 7.48
CA SER A 988 -43.54 -16.70 7.99
C SER A 988 -44.80 -17.52 7.67
N VAL A 989 -44.92 -18.01 6.43
CA VAL A 989 -46.04 -18.86 6.00
C VAL A 989 -46.04 -20.20 6.72
N ALA A 990 -44.87 -20.84 6.90
CA ALA A 990 -44.77 -22.09 7.65
C ALA A 990 -45.21 -21.93 9.12
N ARG A 991 -44.74 -20.86 9.79
CA ARG A 991 -45.11 -20.50 11.17
C ARG A 991 -46.62 -20.28 11.32
N LEU A 992 -47.23 -19.54 10.38
CA LEU A 992 -48.66 -19.19 10.45
C LEU A 992 -49.58 -20.35 10.08
N TYR A 993 -49.28 -21.07 9.00
CA TYR A 993 -50.14 -22.14 8.47
C TYR A 993 -50.02 -23.44 9.27
N SER A 994 -48.78 -23.84 9.60
CA SER A 994 -48.48 -25.15 10.21
C SER A 994 -48.12 -25.04 11.70
N GLY A 995 -47.65 -23.87 12.15
CA GLY A 995 -47.18 -23.63 13.53
C GLY A 995 -45.67 -23.74 13.68
N ASP A 996 -45.14 -23.13 14.75
CA ASP A 996 -43.69 -23.07 15.05
C ASP A 996 -43.08 -24.46 15.33
N GLY A 997 -43.88 -25.43 15.80
CA GLY A 997 -43.44 -26.82 16.03
C GLY A 997 -43.68 -27.78 14.86
N SER A 998 -43.90 -27.27 13.65
CA SER A 998 -44.27 -28.10 12.49
C SER A 998 -43.07 -28.71 11.77
N ASP A 999 -43.25 -29.94 11.25
CA ASP A 999 -42.25 -30.62 10.41
C ASP A 999 -41.86 -29.81 9.16
N VAL A 1000 -42.78 -28.99 8.64
CA VAL A 1000 -42.54 -28.13 7.47
C VAL A 1000 -41.54 -27.03 7.80
N LEU A 1001 -41.71 -26.35 8.94
CA LEU A 1001 -40.78 -25.33 9.39
C LEU A 1001 -39.43 -25.95 9.76
N HIS A 1002 -39.44 -27.09 10.47
CA HIS A 1002 -38.23 -27.80 10.84
C HIS A 1002 -37.38 -28.16 9.61
N LYS A 1003 -37.98 -28.77 8.58
CA LYS A 1003 -37.27 -29.10 7.33
C LYS A 1003 -36.74 -27.86 6.63
N LEU A 1004 -37.54 -26.78 6.57
CA LEU A 1004 -37.09 -25.54 5.93
C LEU A 1004 -35.85 -24.95 6.64
N LEU A 1005 -35.84 -24.93 7.97
CA LEU A 1005 -34.72 -24.39 8.75
C LEU A 1005 -33.49 -25.32 8.68
N VAL A 1006 -33.66 -26.62 8.88
CA VAL A 1006 -32.55 -27.59 8.96
C VAL A 1006 -31.95 -27.91 7.59
N ASP A 1007 -32.78 -28.08 6.56
CA ASP A 1007 -32.28 -28.51 5.24
C ASP A 1007 -31.76 -27.34 4.39
N ARG A 1008 -32.12 -26.09 4.75
CA ARG A 1008 -31.78 -24.90 3.95
C ARG A 1008 -31.16 -23.76 4.77
N VAL A 1009 -31.87 -23.22 5.75
CA VAL A 1009 -31.44 -21.97 6.43
C VAL A 1009 -30.17 -22.16 7.26
N ILE A 1010 -30.08 -23.22 8.07
CA ILE A 1010 -28.91 -23.48 8.93
C ILE A 1010 -27.65 -23.77 8.08
N PRO A 1011 -27.67 -24.63 7.04
CA PRO A 1011 -26.53 -24.83 6.15
C PRO A 1011 -26.06 -23.52 5.50
N ASP A 1012 -26.98 -22.74 4.94
CA ASP A 1012 -26.67 -21.46 4.28
C ASP A 1012 -26.06 -20.47 5.29
N ALA A 1013 -26.62 -20.39 6.50
CA ALA A 1013 -26.14 -19.52 7.57
C ALA A 1013 -24.75 -19.94 8.08
N LYS A 1014 -24.50 -21.24 8.25
CA LYS A 1014 -23.18 -21.77 8.63
C LYS A 1014 -22.15 -21.50 7.54
N GLN A 1015 -22.48 -21.67 6.27
CA GLN A 1015 -21.58 -21.37 5.15
C GLN A 1015 -21.24 -19.87 5.08
N ALA A 1016 -22.17 -18.99 5.44
CA ALA A 1016 -21.95 -17.54 5.52
C ALA A 1016 -21.25 -17.09 6.82
N GLY A 1017 -21.05 -17.98 7.80
CA GLY A 1017 -20.53 -17.61 9.13
C GLY A 1017 -21.51 -16.76 9.97
N ASN A 1018 -22.81 -16.77 9.66
CA ASN A 1018 -23.81 -15.97 10.36
C ASN A 1018 -24.31 -16.69 11.63
N ARG A 1019 -23.56 -16.54 12.73
CA ARG A 1019 -23.89 -17.14 14.04
C ARG A 1019 -25.22 -16.67 14.62
N TRP A 1020 -25.60 -15.42 14.37
CA TRP A 1020 -26.89 -14.86 14.83
C TRP A 1020 -28.07 -15.63 14.24
N LEU A 1021 -28.06 -15.84 12.92
CA LEU A 1021 -29.12 -16.58 12.23
C LEU A 1021 -29.15 -18.06 12.65
N VAL A 1022 -27.99 -18.70 12.85
CA VAL A 1022 -27.93 -20.08 13.36
C VAL A 1022 -28.54 -20.17 14.76
N SER A 1023 -28.15 -19.27 15.66
CA SER A 1023 -28.69 -19.23 17.03
C SER A 1023 -30.20 -18.97 17.06
N TRP A 1024 -30.69 -18.06 16.20
CA TRP A 1024 -32.11 -17.82 16.03
C TRP A 1024 -32.85 -19.06 15.53
N CYS A 1025 -32.31 -19.77 14.52
CA CYS A 1025 -32.93 -20.99 14.00
C CYS A 1025 -33.09 -22.05 15.10
N HIS A 1026 -32.03 -22.34 15.85
CA HIS A 1026 -32.09 -23.28 16.97
C HIS A 1026 -33.05 -22.80 18.07
N SER A 1027 -33.14 -21.49 18.30
CA SER A 1027 -34.10 -20.93 19.26
C SER A 1027 -35.55 -21.16 18.82
N VAL A 1028 -35.87 -20.98 17.54
CA VAL A 1028 -37.20 -21.28 16.96
C VAL A 1028 -37.52 -22.79 17.04
N LEU A 1029 -36.51 -23.65 16.86
CA LEU A 1029 -36.63 -25.10 17.02
C LEU A 1029 -36.70 -25.58 18.47
N LEU A 1030 -36.64 -24.66 19.45
CA LEU A 1030 -36.61 -24.94 20.90
C LEU A 1030 -35.37 -25.70 21.37
N GLU A 1031 -34.31 -25.70 20.56
CA GLU A 1031 -32.99 -26.31 20.81
C GLU A 1031 -32.10 -25.32 21.57
N LYS A 1032 -32.42 -25.11 22.85
CA LYS A 1032 -31.81 -24.04 23.67
C LYS A 1032 -30.30 -24.19 23.86
N ARG A 1033 -29.79 -25.42 23.88
CA ARG A 1033 -28.37 -25.68 24.10
C ARG A 1033 -27.59 -25.31 22.84
N GLU A 1034 -28.06 -25.79 21.69
CA GLU A 1034 -27.49 -25.56 20.37
C GLU A 1034 -27.55 -24.07 19.99
N ALA A 1035 -28.64 -23.39 20.37
CA ALA A 1035 -28.76 -21.95 20.20
C ALA A 1035 -27.66 -21.19 20.95
N ALA A 1036 -27.35 -21.57 22.19
CA ALA A 1036 -26.26 -20.95 22.95
C ALA A 1036 -24.88 -21.34 22.41
N GLU A 1037 -24.68 -22.62 22.10
CA GLU A 1037 -23.39 -23.16 21.64
C GLU A 1037 -22.94 -22.50 20.32
N SER A 1038 -23.87 -22.32 19.38
CA SER A 1038 -23.60 -21.71 18.07
C SER A 1038 -23.04 -20.28 18.12
N LEU A 1039 -23.18 -19.57 19.26
CA LEU A 1039 -22.65 -18.23 19.46
C LEU A 1039 -21.15 -18.24 19.83
N VAL A 1040 -20.68 -19.31 20.48
CA VAL A 1040 -19.31 -19.42 21.04
C VAL A 1040 -18.43 -20.43 20.31
N GLU A 1041 -19.03 -21.38 19.59
CA GLU A 1041 -18.35 -22.40 18.79
C GLU A 1041 -17.40 -21.73 17.77
N PRO A 1042 -16.13 -22.17 17.69
CA PRO A 1042 -15.20 -21.64 16.71
C PRO A 1042 -15.71 -21.90 15.29
N ILE A 1043 -15.57 -20.91 14.41
CA ILE A 1043 -15.82 -21.09 12.99
C ILE A 1043 -14.59 -21.78 12.40
N ASP A 1044 -14.74 -22.93 11.75
CA ASP A 1044 -13.64 -23.67 11.13
C ASP A 1044 -13.89 -23.91 9.63
N GLY A 1045 -12.81 -24.00 8.85
CA GLY A 1045 -12.87 -24.35 7.42
C GLY A 1045 -13.41 -23.27 6.48
N MET A 1046 -13.47 -22.01 6.92
CA MET A 1046 -13.81 -20.86 6.07
C MET A 1046 -12.96 -19.64 6.41
N VAL A 1047 -12.96 -18.65 5.51
CA VAL A 1047 -12.30 -17.36 5.72
C VAL A 1047 -12.97 -16.61 6.86
N LYS A 1048 -12.19 -16.32 7.90
CA LYS A 1048 -12.68 -15.62 9.09
C LYS A 1048 -12.60 -14.11 8.90
N THR A 1049 -13.70 -13.45 9.20
CA THR A 1049 -13.77 -11.99 9.32
C THR A 1049 -14.11 -11.64 10.76
N TRP A 1050 -13.61 -10.52 11.26
CA TRP A 1050 -13.86 -10.12 12.65
C TRP A 1050 -15.36 -9.87 12.92
N GLU A 1051 -16.15 -9.53 11.89
CA GLU A 1051 -17.60 -9.31 11.98
C GLU A 1051 -18.38 -10.59 12.34
N GLN A 1052 -17.88 -11.76 11.94
CA GLN A 1052 -18.47 -13.06 12.29
C GLN A 1052 -18.32 -13.40 13.78
N ASP A 1053 -17.29 -12.85 14.43
CA ASP A 1053 -17.01 -12.96 15.86
C ASP A 1053 -17.37 -11.66 16.61
N ASP A 1054 -18.47 -10.97 16.22
CA ASP A 1054 -18.95 -9.75 16.88
C ASP A 1054 -18.94 -9.90 18.41
N PRO A 1055 -18.27 -9.01 19.17
CA PRO A 1055 -18.24 -9.04 20.62
C PRO A 1055 -19.63 -9.12 21.29
N ALA A 1056 -20.68 -8.65 20.61
CA ALA A 1056 -22.06 -8.72 21.10
C ALA A 1056 -22.60 -10.16 21.24
N LEU A 1057 -22.02 -11.14 20.52
CA LEU A 1057 -22.40 -12.55 20.61
C LEU A 1057 -22.29 -13.07 22.05
N ILE A 1058 -21.24 -12.65 22.76
CA ILE A 1058 -20.99 -13.09 24.13
C ILE A 1058 -22.06 -12.58 25.11
N LEU A 1059 -22.66 -11.43 24.81
CA LEU A 1059 -23.75 -10.85 25.61
C LEU A 1059 -25.02 -11.71 25.49
N LEU A 1060 -25.37 -12.11 24.28
CA LEU A 1060 -26.51 -13.02 24.07
C LEU A 1060 -26.22 -14.41 24.64
N TYR A 1061 -25.01 -14.94 24.44
CA TYR A 1061 -24.60 -16.19 25.06
C TYR A 1061 -24.75 -16.16 26.59
N LYS A 1062 -24.38 -15.05 27.25
CA LYS A 1062 -24.58 -14.87 28.70
C LYS A 1062 -26.05 -15.01 29.12
N GLN A 1063 -26.99 -14.54 28.28
CA GLN A 1063 -28.43 -14.62 28.52
C GLN A 1063 -28.99 -16.03 28.26
N LEU A 1064 -28.46 -16.74 27.25
CA LEU A 1064 -28.98 -18.06 26.83
C LEU A 1064 -28.34 -19.24 27.57
N ARG A 1065 -27.08 -19.11 28.00
CA ARG A 1065 -26.32 -20.20 28.61
C ARG A 1065 -26.98 -20.68 29.91
N LYS A 1066 -27.23 -21.99 29.99
CA LYS A 1066 -27.63 -22.68 31.23
C LYS A 1066 -26.54 -23.61 31.75
N THR A 1067 -25.78 -24.19 30.84
CA THR A 1067 -24.63 -25.05 31.10
C THR A 1067 -23.39 -24.41 30.50
N PRO A 1068 -22.20 -24.58 31.12
CA PRO A 1068 -20.96 -24.09 30.53
C PRO A 1068 -20.65 -24.79 29.20
N SER A 1069 -20.25 -24.00 28.21
CA SER A 1069 -19.61 -24.49 26.97
C SER A 1069 -18.10 -24.62 27.18
N GLU A 1070 -17.48 -25.59 26.52
CA GLU A 1070 -16.02 -25.74 26.49
C GLU A 1070 -15.33 -24.59 25.72
N HIS A 1071 -16.05 -23.97 24.78
CA HIS A 1071 -15.53 -22.89 23.94
C HIS A 1071 -15.65 -21.50 24.59
N GLU A 1072 -16.37 -21.39 25.72
CA GLU A 1072 -16.64 -20.12 26.41
C GLU A 1072 -15.37 -19.31 26.72
N PRO A 1073 -14.28 -19.87 27.30
CA PRO A 1073 -13.07 -19.10 27.58
C PRO A 1073 -12.43 -18.53 26.31
N SER A 1074 -12.42 -19.32 25.23
CA SER A 1074 -11.88 -18.88 23.95
C SER A 1074 -12.71 -17.76 23.32
N ALA A 1075 -14.05 -17.83 23.44
CA ALA A 1075 -14.95 -16.82 22.91
C ALA A 1075 -14.80 -15.49 23.66
N VAL A 1076 -14.68 -15.53 25.00
CA VAL A 1076 -14.43 -14.33 25.82
C VAL A 1076 -13.11 -13.66 25.44
N ALA A 1077 -12.03 -14.46 25.28
CA ALA A 1077 -10.73 -13.94 24.88
C ALA A 1077 -10.76 -13.33 23.46
N ARG A 1078 -11.44 -13.97 22.50
CA ARG A 1078 -11.65 -13.43 21.15
C ARG A 1078 -12.40 -12.10 21.19
N SER A 1079 -13.53 -12.03 21.90
CA SER A 1079 -14.33 -10.81 22.02
C SER A 1079 -13.56 -9.67 22.68
N ALA A 1080 -12.77 -9.95 23.73
CA ALA A 1080 -11.92 -8.93 24.37
C ALA A 1080 -10.85 -8.39 23.41
N THR A 1081 -10.25 -9.27 22.61
CA THR A 1081 -9.22 -8.89 21.61
C THR A 1081 -9.82 -8.03 20.49
N ILE A 1082 -10.99 -8.41 19.97
CA ILE A 1082 -11.71 -7.63 18.95
C ILE A 1082 -12.12 -6.26 19.50
N LEU A 1083 -12.64 -6.18 20.74
CA LEU A 1083 -12.93 -4.88 21.39
C LEU A 1083 -11.68 -4.01 21.50
N GLY A 1084 -10.52 -4.60 21.82
CA GLY A 1084 -9.23 -3.91 21.80
C GLY A 1084 -8.87 -3.37 20.41
N ARG A 1085 -9.02 -4.17 19.35
CA ARG A 1085 -8.76 -3.80 17.94
C ARG A 1085 -9.76 -2.79 17.38
N MET A 1086 -10.98 -2.76 17.91
CA MET A 1086 -11.96 -1.70 17.67
C MET A 1086 -11.60 -0.40 18.41
N GLY A 1087 -10.54 -0.36 19.23
CA GLY A 1087 -10.18 0.82 20.01
C GLY A 1087 -11.07 1.05 21.23
N LEU A 1088 -11.72 0.00 21.76
CA LEU A 1088 -12.64 0.04 22.90
C LEU A 1088 -12.08 -0.70 24.13
N PRO A 1089 -10.91 -0.30 24.67
CA PRO A 1089 -10.28 -1.01 25.79
C PRO A 1089 -11.14 -0.97 27.07
N LEU A 1090 -12.00 0.05 27.23
CA LEU A 1090 -12.92 0.15 28.37
C LEU A 1090 -13.85 -1.06 28.44
N LEU A 1091 -14.48 -1.43 27.31
CA LEU A 1091 -15.40 -2.57 27.24
C LEU A 1091 -14.65 -3.90 27.25
N ALA A 1092 -13.45 -3.97 26.67
CA ALA A 1092 -12.59 -5.16 26.78
C ALA A 1092 -12.21 -5.42 28.25
N THR A 1093 -11.91 -4.36 29.01
CA THR A 1093 -11.59 -4.44 30.44
C THR A 1093 -12.83 -4.81 31.26
N ASP A 1094 -14.00 -4.21 30.97
CA ASP A 1094 -15.26 -4.59 31.61
C ASP A 1094 -15.57 -6.08 31.40
N LEU A 1095 -15.45 -6.55 30.16
CA LEU A 1095 -15.66 -7.95 29.81
C LEU A 1095 -14.72 -8.86 30.60
N THR A 1096 -13.42 -8.58 30.61
CA THR A 1096 -12.44 -9.45 31.29
C THR A 1096 -12.52 -9.39 32.82
N LYS A 1097 -12.89 -8.24 33.39
CA LYS A 1097 -12.99 -8.03 34.85
C LYS A 1097 -14.30 -8.56 35.44
N ASN A 1098 -15.42 -8.34 34.76
CA ASN A 1098 -16.77 -8.61 35.28
C ASN A 1098 -17.41 -9.87 34.69
N TRP A 1099 -16.74 -10.60 33.79
CA TRP A 1099 -17.24 -11.88 33.29
C TRP A 1099 -17.13 -12.98 34.34
N THR A 1100 -18.24 -13.68 34.55
CA THR A 1100 -18.30 -14.86 35.41
C THR A 1100 -18.51 -16.10 34.55
N PHE A 1101 -17.61 -17.08 34.68
CA PHE A 1101 -17.73 -18.37 34.01
C PHE A 1101 -18.81 -19.22 34.68
N ALA A 1102 -19.64 -19.88 33.87
CA ALA A 1102 -20.64 -20.79 34.40
C ALA A 1102 -19.96 -22.00 35.07
N GLN A 1103 -20.33 -22.31 36.31
CA GLN A 1103 -19.83 -23.51 36.99
C GLN A 1103 -20.73 -24.72 36.66
N PRO A 1104 -20.16 -25.92 36.44
CA PRO A 1104 -20.97 -27.12 36.34
C PRO A 1104 -21.69 -27.37 37.67
N ASP A 1105 -22.99 -27.68 37.62
CA ASP A 1105 -23.77 -27.98 38.83
C ASP A 1105 -23.03 -29.02 39.70
N PRO A 1106 -22.87 -28.79 41.02
CA PRO A 1106 -22.30 -29.80 41.89
C PRO A 1106 -23.20 -31.03 41.83
N ILE A 1107 -22.63 -32.16 41.41
CA ILE A 1107 -23.30 -33.45 41.34
C ILE A 1107 -23.97 -33.71 42.69
N SER A 1108 -25.31 -33.66 42.71
CA SER A 1108 -26.10 -34.09 43.86
C SER A 1108 -25.80 -35.57 44.08
N SER A 1109 -24.93 -35.86 45.05
CA SER A 1109 -24.68 -37.23 45.48
C SER A 1109 -25.99 -37.80 45.98
N ALA A 1110 -26.56 -38.73 45.22
CA ALA A 1110 -27.75 -39.47 45.57
C ALA A 1110 -27.64 -39.98 47.02
N ALA A 1111 -28.68 -39.71 47.80
CA ALA A 1111 -28.83 -40.19 49.15
C ALA A 1111 -28.71 -41.72 49.20
N THR A 1112 -27.57 -42.22 49.70
CA THR A 1112 -27.49 -43.55 50.29
C THR A 1112 -27.74 -43.45 51.79
N ASN A 1113 -28.89 -43.97 52.20
CA ASN A 1113 -29.22 -44.29 53.59
C ASN A 1113 -28.14 -45.21 54.20
N GLY A 1114 -27.65 -44.90 55.41
CA GLY A 1114 -27.13 -45.94 56.29
C GLY A 1114 -26.01 -45.56 57.26
N ILE A 1115 -26.40 -45.21 58.49
CA ILE A 1115 -25.86 -45.72 59.76
C ILE A 1115 -24.47 -45.22 60.25
N THR A 1116 -24.58 -44.27 61.20
CA THR A 1116 -23.89 -44.11 62.51
C THR A 1116 -22.36 -44.08 62.65
N ASN A 1117 -21.89 -42.94 63.19
CA ASN A 1117 -21.03 -42.74 64.38
C ASN A 1117 -20.19 -41.47 64.11
N GLY A 1118 -20.50 -40.28 64.63
CA GLY A 1118 -20.64 -39.92 66.04
C GLY A 1118 -19.35 -39.24 66.51
N PHE A 1119 -19.38 -37.92 66.72
CA PHE A 1119 -18.92 -37.20 67.93
C PHE A 1119 -18.65 -35.68 67.66
N HIS A 1120 -19.44 -34.84 68.35
CA HIS A 1120 -19.23 -33.47 68.87
C HIS A 1120 -18.68 -32.36 67.95
N ALA A 1121 -19.40 -31.29 67.57
CA ALA A 1121 -20.11 -30.24 68.32
C ALA A 1121 -19.20 -29.22 69.06
N SER A 1122 -19.08 -27.98 68.52
CA SER A 1122 -19.41 -26.70 69.21
C SER A 1122 -18.86 -25.44 68.47
N LEU A 1123 -19.78 -24.48 68.27
CA LEU A 1123 -19.68 -23.03 67.90
C LEU A 1123 -18.63 -22.20 68.71
N PRO A 1124 -18.52 -20.85 68.58
CA PRO A 1124 -18.41 -19.95 67.41
C PRO A 1124 -17.39 -18.76 67.58
N ASP A 1125 -17.16 -18.01 66.49
CA ASP A 1125 -16.94 -16.53 66.38
C ASP A 1125 -15.60 -15.83 66.80
N ARG A 1126 -15.24 -14.84 65.96
CA ARG A 1126 -14.45 -13.59 66.16
C ARG A 1126 -12.93 -13.46 65.87
N THR A 1127 -12.68 -12.71 64.78
CA THR A 1127 -11.84 -11.48 64.62
C THR A 1127 -10.31 -11.49 64.52
N ILE A 1128 -9.80 -11.17 63.29
CA ILE A 1128 -8.80 -10.14 62.84
C ILE A 1128 -7.34 -10.20 63.40
N PRO A 1129 -6.23 -9.75 62.72
CA PRO A 1129 -5.92 -9.38 61.31
C PRO A 1129 -4.69 -10.11 60.69
N GLU A 1130 -4.43 -9.87 59.39
CA GLU A 1130 -3.14 -9.97 58.66
C GLU A 1130 -1.92 -9.35 59.43
N PRO A 1131 -0.62 -9.61 59.09
CA PRO A 1131 -0.06 -9.76 57.72
C PRO A 1131 1.17 -10.70 57.53
N GLU A 1132 1.69 -10.69 56.29
CA GLU A 1132 3.05 -11.01 55.82
C GLU A 1132 3.32 -12.37 55.12
N SER A 1133 3.61 -12.27 53.82
CA SER A 1133 4.29 -13.25 52.96
C SER A 1133 5.77 -13.42 53.34
N PRO A 1134 6.46 -14.55 53.04
CA PRO A 1134 6.94 -14.79 51.67
C PRO A 1134 7.03 -16.27 51.21
N ARG A 1135 6.96 -16.45 49.88
CA ARG A 1135 7.48 -17.52 49.00
C ARG A 1135 7.83 -18.89 49.61
N ALA A 1136 7.16 -19.94 49.11
CA ALA A 1136 7.71 -21.30 49.03
C ALA A 1136 7.17 -22.02 47.78
N GLU A 1137 8.05 -22.78 47.14
CA GLU A 1137 7.92 -23.54 45.89
C GLU A 1137 6.85 -24.66 45.97
N LEU A 1138 6.15 -24.91 44.86
CA LEU A 1138 5.24 -26.04 44.72
C LEU A 1138 5.98 -27.26 44.17
N ILE A 1139 6.05 -28.30 45.00
CA ILE A 1139 6.45 -29.67 44.63
C ILE A 1139 5.23 -30.35 44.00
N GLU A 1140 5.37 -30.83 42.77
CA GLU A 1140 4.40 -31.71 42.11
C GLU A 1140 4.33 -33.09 42.81
N PRO A 1141 3.14 -33.67 43.02
CA PRO A 1141 3.01 -35.10 43.26
C PRO A 1141 2.85 -35.86 41.92
N PRO A 1142 3.43 -37.08 41.80
CA PRO A 1142 3.60 -37.77 40.54
C PRO A 1142 2.33 -38.50 40.07
N SER A 1143 2.21 -38.57 38.74
CA SER A 1143 1.24 -39.36 37.99
C SER A 1143 1.32 -40.85 38.35
N LEU A 1144 0.22 -41.37 38.89
CA LEU A 1144 -0.05 -42.78 39.10
C LEU A 1144 -1.02 -43.23 38.00
N LEU A 1145 -0.52 -44.00 37.03
CA LEU A 1145 -1.13 -45.21 36.47
C LEU A 1145 -0.43 -45.61 35.18
N ASP A 1146 0.79 -46.12 35.33
CA ASP A 1146 1.44 -46.96 34.33
C ASP A 1146 1.45 -48.40 34.87
N SER A 1147 0.37 -49.13 34.58
CA SER A 1147 0.33 -50.58 34.76
C SER A 1147 -0.90 -51.14 34.08
N PHE A 1148 -0.80 -51.50 32.81
CA PHE A 1148 -1.39 -52.73 32.25
C PHE A 1148 -0.82 -52.96 30.85
N THR A 1149 0.30 -53.68 30.80
CA THR A 1149 0.79 -54.36 29.59
C THR A 1149 -0.26 -55.34 29.08
N ARG A 1150 -0.68 -55.19 27.83
CA ARG A 1150 -1.35 -56.24 27.05
C ARG A 1150 -0.39 -56.78 25.97
N PRO A 1151 -0.46 -58.09 25.66
CA PRO A 1151 0.42 -58.73 24.68
C PRO A 1151 -0.05 -58.48 23.24
N GLU A 1152 0.90 -58.55 22.31
CA GLU A 1152 0.71 -58.50 20.85
C GLU A 1152 -0.37 -59.46 20.33
N PRO A 1153 -1.00 -59.13 19.17
CA PRO A 1153 -1.56 -60.15 18.31
C PRO A 1153 -0.85 -60.22 16.95
N THR A 1154 -0.49 -61.46 16.66
CA THR A 1154 -0.08 -62.10 15.41
C THR A 1154 -0.91 -61.73 14.18
N ARG A 1155 -0.22 -61.57 13.05
CA ARG A 1155 -0.77 -61.63 11.68
C ARG A 1155 -1.31 -63.03 11.35
N SER A 1156 -2.53 -63.14 10.81
CA SER A 1156 -2.83 -63.88 9.57
C SER A 1156 -4.33 -63.88 9.18
N THR A 1157 -4.55 -63.55 7.89
CA THR A 1157 -5.59 -64.02 6.95
C THR A 1157 -7.09 -63.83 7.26
N SER A 1158 -7.79 -63.06 6.41
CA SER A 1158 -8.49 -63.60 5.23
C SER A 1158 -8.97 -62.45 4.31
N LYS A 1159 -8.80 -62.63 2.99
CA LYS A 1159 -9.04 -61.64 1.93
C LYS A 1159 -10.43 -61.78 1.27
N ASP A 1160 -11.35 -62.54 1.85
CA ASP A 1160 -12.58 -62.98 1.15
C ASP A 1160 -13.85 -62.17 1.44
N ASP A 1161 -13.85 -61.23 2.40
CA ASP A 1161 -15.06 -60.46 2.72
C ASP A 1161 -15.24 -59.14 1.95
N GLN A 1162 -14.18 -58.70 1.25
CA GLN A 1162 -14.24 -57.48 0.42
C GLN A 1162 -14.74 -57.79 -1.00
N ALA A 1163 -14.31 -58.91 -1.59
CA ALA A 1163 -14.77 -59.36 -2.90
C ALA A 1163 -16.25 -59.79 -2.92
N ALA A 1164 -16.77 -60.31 -1.80
CA ALA A 1164 -18.18 -60.70 -1.67
C ALA A 1164 -19.15 -59.49 -1.56
N ARG A 1165 -18.67 -58.35 -1.05
CA ARG A 1165 -19.45 -57.09 -0.95
C ARG A 1165 -19.45 -56.32 -2.26
N GLU A 1166 -18.34 -56.33 -2.99
CA GLU A 1166 -18.23 -55.71 -4.31
C GLU A 1166 -19.03 -56.47 -5.38
N ALA A 1167 -19.08 -57.80 -5.33
CA ALA A 1167 -19.93 -58.61 -6.20
C ALA A 1167 -21.45 -58.36 -5.97
N LYS A 1168 -21.88 -58.17 -4.71
CA LYS A 1168 -23.28 -57.85 -4.38
C LYS A 1168 -23.67 -56.43 -4.81
N ALA A 1169 -22.77 -55.46 -4.74
CA ALA A 1169 -23.01 -54.10 -5.22
C ALA A 1169 -23.11 -54.04 -6.76
N ALA A 1170 -22.30 -54.82 -7.47
CA ALA A 1170 -22.36 -54.93 -8.93
C ALA A 1170 -23.62 -55.65 -9.44
N GLU A 1171 -24.11 -56.67 -8.73
CA GLU A 1171 -25.36 -57.37 -9.08
C GLU A 1171 -26.60 -56.47 -8.91
N LEU A 1172 -26.60 -55.61 -7.89
CA LEU A 1172 -27.67 -54.63 -7.64
C LEU A 1172 -27.70 -53.52 -8.70
N LEU A 1173 -26.53 -53.06 -9.14
CA LEU A 1173 -26.40 -52.10 -10.24
C LEU A 1173 -26.80 -52.70 -11.61
N ALA A 1174 -26.53 -53.99 -11.83
CA ALA A 1174 -26.99 -54.71 -13.03
C ALA A 1174 -28.52 -54.90 -13.05
N LYS A 1175 -29.14 -55.19 -11.90
CA LYS A 1175 -30.61 -55.28 -11.76
C LYS A 1175 -31.33 -53.93 -11.93
N ILE A 1176 -30.70 -52.81 -11.54
CA ILE A 1176 -31.24 -51.47 -11.75
C ILE A 1176 -31.10 -51.03 -13.23
N LYS A 1177 -30.01 -51.39 -13.91
CA LYS A 1177 -29.86 -51.15 -15.37
C LYS A 1177 -30.79 -52.01 -16.22
N ALA A 1178 -31.05 -53.26 -15.82
CA ALA A 1178 -31.98 -54.14 -16.53
C ALA A 1178 -33.46 -53.71 -16.42
N ARG A 1179 -33.83 -52.96 -15.38
CA ARG A 1179 -35.19 -52.43 -15.19
C ARG A 1179 -35.46 -51.11 -15.92
N LYS A 1180 -34.42 -50.44 -16.44
CA LYS A 1180 -34.51 -49.16 -17.16
C LYS A 1180 -34.51 -49.32 -18.69
N ASN A 1181 -34.28 -50.52 -19.22
CA ASN A 1181 -34.17 -50.81 -20.66
C ASN A 1181 -35.38 -51.57 -21.26
N ALA A 1182 -36.53 -51.61 -20.59
CA ALA A 1182 -37.76 -52.22 -21.11
C ALA A 1182 -38.84 -51.17 -21.43
N SER A 1183 -38.51 -50.15 -22.23
CA SER A 1183 -39.50 -49.36 -22.97
C SER A 1183 -38.83 -48.41 -23.98
N ALA A 1184 -38.46 -48.93 -25.15
CA ALA A 1184 -38.40 -48.16 -26.39
C ALA A 1184 -38.35 -49.13 -27.58
N PRO A 1185 -39.24 -49.01 -28.60
CA PRO A 1185 -39.07 -49.70 -29.87
C PRO A 1185 -38.25 -48.85 -30.87
N GLU A 1186 -37.57 -49.57 -31.77
CA GLU A 1186 -36.67 -49.07 -32.83
C GLU A 1186 -37.35 -48.26 -33.96
N PRO A 1187 -36.57 -47.51 -34.78
CA PRO A 1187 -37.08 -46.70 -35.88
C PRO A 1187 -36.88 -47.31 -37.28
N GLY A 1188 -37.85 -47.08 -38.17
CA GLY A 1188 -37.61 -46.87 -39.61
C GLY A 1188 -38.47 -47.67 -40.59
N LEU A 1189 -39.42 -47.01 -41.27
CA LEU A 1189 -39.47 -46.81 -42.75
C LEU A 1189 -40.84 -46.28 -43.21
N LYS A 1190 -40.79 -45.43 -44.25
CA LYS A 1190 -41.87 -44.62 -44.85
C LYS A 1190 -42.90 -45.45 -45.64
N ALA A 1191 -44.18 -45.00 -45.68
CA ALA A 1191 -44.95 -44.71 -46.90
C ALA A 1191 -46.44 -44.42 -46.62
N ASP A 1192 -46.90 -43.25 -47.11
CA ASP A 1192 -48.17 -42.86 -47.74
C ASP A 1192 -49.58 -43.24 -47.20
N GLU A 1193 -50.36 -42.15 -47.02
CA GLU A 1193 -51.78 -41.93 -47.37
C GLU A 1193 -52.86 -42.98 -47.04
N GLU A 1194 -53.80 -42.67 -46.14
CA GLU A 1194 -55.13 -42.10 -46.47
C GLU A 1194 -56.09 -42.02 -45.24
N LYS A 1195 -57.02 -41.07 -45.29
CA LYS A 1195 -57.95 -40.65 -44.23
C LYS A 1195 -59.10 -41.65 -43.99
N THR A 1196 -59.59 -41.73 -42.74
CA THR A 1196 -61.02 -41.47 -42.42
C THR A 1196 -61.26 -41.25 -40.91
N LYS A 1197 -62.20 -40.34 -40.59
CA LYS A 1197 -62.46 -39.66 -39.32
C LYS A 1197 -63.19 -40.48 -38.25
N LYS A 1198 -62.93 -40.20 -36.95
CA LYS A 1198 -64.00 -39.90 -35.96
C LYS A 1198 -63.53 -38.98 -34.81
N ARG A 1199 -64.48 -38.18 -34.34
CA ARG A 1199 -64.45 -36.87 -33.64
C ARG A 1199 -63.86 -36.80 -32.20
N GLU A 1200 -63.37 -35.59 -31.86
CA GLU A 1200 -62.99 -35.07 -30.52
C GLU A 1200 -64.19 -34.87 -29.56
N PRO A 1201 -63.92 -34.50 -28.28
CA PRO A 1201 -64.24 -33.12 -27.91
C PRO A 1201 -63.22 -32.36 -27.00
N THR A 1202 -62.99 -31.10 -27.41
CA THR A 1202 -62.93 -29.84 -26.63
C THR A 1202 -61.79 -29.58 -25.65
N GLN A 1203 -60.64 -29.17 -26.20
CA GLN A 1203 -59.67 -28.28 -25.54
C GLN A 1203 -59.79 -26.88 -26.15
N PHE A 1204 -59.88 -25.84 -25.33
CA PHE A 1204 -59.83 -24.44 -25.79
C PHE A 1204 -58.42 -24.14 -26.31
N LYS A 1205 -58.32 -23.77 -27.59
CA LYS A 1205 -57.11 -23.27 -28.27
C LYS A 1205 -57.29 -21.77 -28.54
N GLU A 1206 -56.34 -20.99 -28.05
CA GLU A 1206 -56.14 -19.56 -28.33
C GLU A 1206 -55.41 -19.41 -29.70
N PRO A 1207 -55.56 -18.30 -30.45
CA PRO A 1207 -54.78 -18.08 -31.67
C PRO A 1207 -53.35 -17.65 -31.35
N ASP A 1208 -52.42 -18.11 -32.18
CA ASP A 1208 -50.98 -17.99 -32.08
C ASP A 1208 -50.48 -16.54 -32.14
N ALA A 1209 -49.53 -16.22 -31.26
CA ALA A 1209 -48.80 -14.97 -31.23
C ALA A 1209 -47.51 -15.14 -32.04
N ASN A 1210 -47.55 -14.73 -33.30
CA ASN A 1210 -46.41 -14.10 -34.01
C ASN A 1210 -46.79 -13.78 -35.46
N SER A 1211 -47.30 -12.58 -35.69
CA SER A 1211 -47.07 -11.89 -36.96
C SER A 1211 -47.21 -10.39 -36.76
N LEU A 1212 -46.09 -9.70 -37.02
CA LEU A 1212 -45.95 -8.27 -37.33
C LEU A 1212 -45.98 -7.29 -36.15
N LEU A 1213 -44.77 -7.16 -35.59
CA LEU A 1213 -44.12 -5.88 -35.28
C LEU A 1213 -44.68 -4.66 -36.05
N ASP A 1214 -44.60 -3.53 -35.33
CA ASP A 1214 -44.56 -2.15 -35.82
C ASP A 1214 -45.90 -1.39 -35.85
N SER A 1215 -46.35 -0.99 -34.66
CA SER A 1215 -46.95 0.33 -34.45
C SER A 1215 -47.07 0.63 -32.96
N PHE A 1216 -46.80 1.88 -32.59
CA PHE A 1216 -46.93 2.53 -31.28
C PHE A 1216 -45.67 2.61 -30.43
N GLY A 1217 -45.02 3.76 -30.58
CA GLY A 1217 -44.21 4.36 -29.53
C GLY A 1217 -45.07 4.85 -28.36
N PHE A 1218 -44.43 4.83 -27.20
CA PHE A 1218 -44.54 5.77 -26.10
C PHE A 1218 -43.17 5.80 -25.41
#